data_AF-A0AAN5Z6W5-F1
#
_entry.id   AF-A0AAN5Z6W5-F1
#
_cell.length_a   1.000
_cell.length_b   1.000
_cell.length_c   1.000
_cell.angle_alpha   90.00
_cell.angle_beta   90.00
_cell.angle_gamma   90.00
#
_symmetry.space_group_name_H-M   'P 1'
#
loop_
_entity.id
_entity.type
_entity.pdbx_description
1 polymer ?
#
loop_
_entity_poly.entity_id
_entity_poly.type
_entity_poly.pdbx_seq_one_letter_code
_entity_poly.pdbx_strand_id
1 'polypeptide(L)'
;MPRGKELSPSLRSRICELRRAGYSWRELFHRFPEIPKSTIRSTVKSEEKRGEDNLTLPRSGAPRKLTEEQRDQIFDTVTTDPHITIRDLLDSVDNAVKARSLRYLLRIDWKKVKWSDKYMVRRGQGMRPIWTFLSPREALRVQDVQEARRLGAIRQMFWAAFGHESRTPLVPLVGNVNAIGIYKLYSFILPWFLQPGDIFMHDNASVHIARIVKVLLEELGVNLMALMKAEIYRLHPELTHAEDTVAIQHALVLAAMEAWDSIEESILQNLCETMPNRVNAVIAAEVSMTSIGRLACSAVSAVSEITVAAASLNFDFSLVKVEAPREFHDLGQVLSHGRRREAEDGALHTTARRLAGLFGPLLERTPDLYKAYGTRSSEIVSNRDVNPVGSKEDHGIFFEQVGADCTSIWAAATSGDSAVAMHLLACMLARIWEPDEAISVWVDIVAARKLEIQADESLCGLEKLISDAAARQQISREQLAQWDTSARAWLRCADEANGIKKKQTQLLLILKNIAIAVNSITDTYKSVMHAWKSAMVLVENLLLGQPQEVRDGAILLGLSAWHLYPDLLVLGNTVTQVKQQDNLVAPGGILTLGLAETHSDQGHCGVSWSLPLASLNFYGDPITSTQTLDPDTSRLSSRDLSYVGLGSLLYEWDLPSTTVSQAVECLVELWAFLCRNVGGLGPLSAPSRGSVQSDSLGLQPWKWLKMLCNAARSFLDAQGVERERACRLIQFGRRRAEQFLSYDTGLKTNFLGLLDSRAFIGSLRDTETKISYLRQWASRSFSDKDTVLQYKVTKPAALSEKRYRYSQQSTVLDVIARLEGSLPDGTTRSEETQVHFETRPSAKGQIYILLWGKPGDAAIFVNRKEDRGDLIGNDTPSKFLSLWTLALKTDAVRPDILNQILGVAMRENKDYFTALDALSIAYETFENMPGATIDPKVASHPLKDSQWYISYATSQHLLYERTREEGRKQPVIPGMTLEECLAPAWQTPLTRCETFACIAFFDTGNTDIQPDQLGSVMAISCGNSIYIALQLLKDPSKVDTQHQVRRIAGNIGQAGIGFLVPPAKPRVRAINNDSWQVINHNSFDERQENSFGATSCHLSFTNYRMPIALRHQVHGRQDVEAYFIETVASIYDCGKWVGDLDILGSLASMNLIRVSHDESCVAEPTTSAVLNCRLTSIDNWEEFLDRPKNAVVARAHRNWLARLVLTSFAIERGYKVFVFPESVCWSCCAKAHMSFGDYEVLIL
;
A
#
# COMPACT_ATOMS: atom_id res chain seq x y z
N MET A 1 -52.65 40.50 25.86
CA MET A 1 -51.98 40.88 27.12
C MET A 1 -51.19 39.68 27.65
N PRO A 2 -49.88 39.79 27.87
CA PRO A 2 -49.12 38.74 28.56
C PRO A 2 -49.62 38.63 30.02
N ARG A 3 -49.93 37.41 30.47
CA ARG A 3 -50.35 37.18 31.86
C ARG A 3 -49.10 37.08 32.74
N GLY A 4 -49.13 37.75 33.89
CA GLY A 4 -48.02 37.71 34.86
C GLY A 4 -47.76 36.30 35.40
N LYS A 5 -46.53 36.08 35.91
CA LYS A 5 -46.09 34.82 36.52
C LYS A 5 -47.08 34.35 37.61
N GLU A 6 -47.44 33.07 37.60
CA GLU A 6 -48.28 32.50 38.65
C GLU A 6 -47.47 32.39 39.97
N LEU A 7 -48.10 32.70 41.10
CA LEU A 7 -47.45 32.63 42.43
C LEU A 7 -47.06 31.19 42.76
N SER A 8 -45.94 30.98 43.43
CA SER A 8 -45.50 29.64 43.89
C SER A 8 -46.47 29.08 44.95
N PRO A 9 -46.61 27.75 45.09
CA PRO A 9 -47.47 27.14 46.11
C PRO A 9 -47.13 27.64 47.53
N SER A 10 -45.84 27.68 47.89
CA SER A 10 -45.36 28.21 49.17
C SER A 10 -45.80 29.65 49.44
N LEU A 11 -45.75 30.53 48.44
CA LEU A 11 -46.17 31.92 48.56
C LEU A 11 -47.70 32.05 48.64
N ARG A 12 -48.46 31.17 47.97
CA ARG A 12 -49.92 31.08 48.11
C ARG A 12 -50.30 30.68 49.53
N SER A 13 -49.77 29.56 50.03
CA SER A 13 -50.03 29.09 51.39
C SER A 13 -49.66 30.15 52.42
N ARG A 14 -48.51 30.82 52.26
CA ARG A 14 -48.11 31.90 53.18
C ARG A 14 -49.06 33.10 53.19
N ILE A 15 -49.62 33.48 52.04
CA ILE A 15 -50.64 34.54 51.94
C ILE A 15 -51.92 34.10 52.66
N CYS A 16 -52.34 32.85 52.51
CA CYS A 16 -53.53 32.30 53.14
C CYS A 16 -53.37 32.13 54.66
N GLU A 17 -52.24 31.60 55.13
CA GLU A 17 -51.85 31.53 56.54
C GLU A 17 -51.96 32.90 57.22
N LEU A 18 -51.30 33.92 56.65
CA LEU A 18 -51.32 35.27 57.20
C LEU A 18 -52.74 35.85 57.19
N ARG A 19 -53.59 35.48 56.22
CA ARG A 19 -55.00 35.88 56.20
C ARG A 19 -55.82 35.17 57.27
N ARG A 20 -55.55 33.89 57.58
CA ARG A 20 -56.15 33.15 58.72
C ARG A 20 -55.70 33.74 60.06
N ALA A 21 -54.44 34.17 60.15
CA ALA A 21 -53.87 34.86 61.32
C ALA A 21 -54.37 36.32 61.52
N GLY A 22 -55.47 36.71 60.87
CA GLY A 22 -56.17 37.98 61.11
C GLY A 22 -55.74 39.18 60.26
N TYR A 23 -54.62 39.11 59.52
CA TYR A 23 -54.09 40.26 58.78
C TYR A 23 -55.09 40.78 57.73
N SER A 24 -55.27 42.09 57.65
CA SER A 24 -56.17 42.74 56.69
C SER A 24 -55.61 42.73 55.27
N TRP A 25 -56.48 42.94 54.27
CA TRP A 25 -56.08 43.09 52.87
C TRP A 25 -55.18 44.30 52.59
N ARG A 26 -55.07 45.27 53.52
CA ARG A 26 -54.10 46.37 53.41
C ARG A 26 -52.73 45.93 53.88
N GLU A 27 -52.64 45.26 55.04
CA GLU A 27 -51.38 44.78 55.61
C GLU A 27 -50.75 43.68 54.75
N LEU A 28 -51.55 42.72 54.24
CA LEU A 28 -51.05 41.69 53.32
C LEU A 28 -50.44 42.27 52.05
N PHE A 29 -51.05 43.32 51.49
CA PHE A 29 -50.47 44.02 50.34
C PHE A 29 -49.26 44.88 50.72
N HIS A 30 -49.23 45.45 51.92
CA HIS A 30 -48.05 46.21 52.37
C HIS A 30 -46.84 45.28 52.61
N ARG A 31 -47.08 44.01 52.95
CA ARG A 31 -46.08 42.96 53.16
C ARG A 31 -45.63 42.26 51.87
N PHE A 32 -46.47 42.28 50.84
CA PHE A 32 -46.19 41.75 49.48
C PHE A 32 -46.61 42.78 48.40
N PRO A 33 -45.97 43.96 48.35
CA PRO A 33 -46.37 45.07 47.46
C PRO A 33 -46.25 44.72 45.96
N GLU A 34 -45.38 43.78 45.62
CA GLU A 34 -45.20 43.21 44.27
C GLU A 34 -46.38 42.35 43.79
N ILE A 35 -47.29 41.94 44.68
CA ILE A 35 -48.46 41.10 44.34
C ILE A 35 -49.73 41.96 44.30
N PRO A 36 -50.42 42.09 43.16
CA PRO A 36 -51.66 42.86 43.08
C PRO A 36 -52.73 42.37 44.08
N LYS A 37 -53.44 43.31 44.74
CA LYS A 37 -54.53 43.01 45.69
C LYS A 37 -55.61 42.09 45.12
N SER A 38 -55.87 42.15 43.82
CA SER A 38 -56.77 41.23 43.11
C SER A 38 -56.24 39.80 43.13
N THR A 39 -54.96 39.59 42.83
CA THR A 39 -54.28 38.30 42.89
C THR A 39 -54.29 37.74 44.31
N ILE A 40 -53.88 38.54 45.32
CA ILE A 40 -53.92 38.14 46.75
C ILE A 40 -55.32 37.63 47.14
N ARG A 41 -56.37 38.38 46.80
CA ARG A 41 -57.77 37.97 47.07
C ARG A 41 -58.18 36.72 46.30
N SER A 42 -57.75 36.57 45.05
CA SER A 42 -58.08 35.40 44.22
C SER A 42 -57.40 34.13 44.73
N THR A 43 -56.17 34.24 45.24
CA THR A 43 -55.41 33.13 45.84
C THR A 43 -56.15 32.60 47.07
N VAL A 44 -56.48 33.47 48.03
CA VAL A 44 -57.24 33.07 49.23
C VAL A 44 -58.61 32.48 48.88
N LYS A 45 -59.33 33.06 47.90
CA LYS A 45 -60.61 32.49 47.43
C LYS A 45 -60.49 31.14 46.72
N SER A 46 -59.31 30.80 46.18
CA SER A 46 -59.09 29.56 45.43
C SER A 46 -58.48 28.45 46.28
N GLU A 47 -58.09 28.75 47.53
CA GLU A 47 -57.47 27.81 48.46
C GLU A 47 -58.33 26.57 48.70
N GLU A 48 -59.62 26.76 48.99
CA GLU A 48 -60.60 25.68 49.22
C GLU A 48 -60.66 24.67 48.06
N LYS A 49 -60.38 25.12 46.82
CA LYS A 49 -60.34 24.25 45.64
C LYS A 49 -58.97 23.62 45.39
N ARG A 50 -57.90 24.10 46.02
CA ARG A 50 -56.50 23.70 45.78
C ARG A 50 -55.92 22.79 46.88
N GLY A 51 -56.63 22.62 48.00
CA GLY A 51 -56.16 21.83 49.14
C GLY A 51 -55.10 22.55 49.98
N GLU A 52 -54.65 21.91 51.07
CA GLU A 52 -53.72 22.50 52.04
C GLU A 52 -52.38 22.95 51.41
N ASP A 53 -51.87 22.17 50.44
CA ASP A 53 -50.63 22.47 49.70
C ASP A 53 -50.79 23.56 48.62
N ASN A 54 -52.00 24.09 48.40
CA ASN A 54 -52.31 25.15 47.43
C ASN A 54 -51.80 24.89 45.98
N LEU A 55 -51.77 23.63 45.56
CA LEU A 55 -51.24 23.20 44.25
C LEU A 55 -52.04 23.75 43.05
N THR A 56 -51.47 23.66 41.85
CA THR A 56 -52.10 24.18 40.63
C THR A 56 -53.07 23.14 40.06
N LEU A 57 -54.33 23.54 39.85
CA LEU A 57 -55.38 22.68 39.30
C LEU A 57 -55.24 22.48 37.78
N PRO A 58 -55.49 21.25 37.27
CA PRO A 58 -55.48 20.98 35.83
C PRO A 58 -56.64 21.72 35.13
N ARG A 59 -56.41 22.12 33.87
CA ARG A 59 -57.41 22.79 33.04
C ARG A 59 -58.14 21.77 32.18
N SER A 60 -59.44 21.98 31.97
CA SER A 60 -60.25 21.22 31.01
C SER A 60 -59.70 21.39 29.59
N GLY A 61 -59.24 20.29 28.99
CA GLY A 61 -58.71 20.26 27.62
C GLY A 61 -59.78 20.27 26.53
N ALA A 62 -59.35 20.38 25.27
CA ALA A 62 -60.22 20.30 24.10
C ALA A 62 -60.71 18.85 23.85
N PRO A 63 -61.92 18.66 23.27
CA PRO A 63 -62.46 17.34 22.96
C PRO A 63 -61.61 16.57 21.93
N ARG A 64 -61.67 15.23 22.00
CA ARG A 64 -60.91 14.31 21.15
C ARG A 64 -61.45 14.27 19.71
N LYS A 65 -60.60 13.92 18.75
CA LYS A 65 -60.92 13.88 17.30
C LYS A 65 -61.25 12.49 16.74
N LEU A 66 -60.90 11.41 17.44
CA LEU A 66 -61.32 10.04 17.12
C LEU A 66 -62.49 9.67 18.02
N THR A 67 -63.46 8.92 17.50
CA THR A 67 -64.42 8.17 18.32
C THR A 67 -63.72 6.97 18.98
N GLU A 68 -64.40 6.30 19.91
CA GLU A 68 -63.86 5.06 20.51
C GLU A 68 -63.91 3.91 19.50
N GLU A 69 -65.00 3.77 18.74
CA GLU A 69 -65.16 2.80 17.64
C GLU A 69 -64.00 2.85 16.63
N GLN A 70 -63.60 4.06 16.21
CA GLN A 70 -62.45 4.25 15.30
C GLN A 70 -61.10 3.85 15.93
N ARG A 71 -60.97 3.94 17.25
CA ARG A 71 -59.74 3.49 17.94
C ARG A 71 -59.69 1.98 18.04
N ASP A 72 -60.81 1.36 18.36
CA ASP A 72 -60.91 -0.09 18.51
C ASP A 72 -60.69 -0.76 17.14
N GLN A 73 -61.27 -0.20 16.07
CA GLN A 73 -60.97 -0.59 14.69
C GLN A 73 -59.47 -0.49 14.34
N ILE A 74 -58.77 0.58 14.78
CA ILE A 74 -57.31 0.71 14.60
C ILE A 74 -56.55 -0.41 15.33
N PHE A 75 -56.92 -0.71 16.57
CA PHE A 75 -56.27 -1.78 17.34
C PHE A 75 -56.52 -3.16 16.74
N ASP A 76 -57.75 -3.49 16.35
CA ASP A 76 -58.11 -4.77 15.71
C ASP A 76 -57.40 -4.94 14.37
N THR A 77 -57.30 -3.87 13.57
CA THR A 77 -56.61 -3.91 12.27
C THR A 77 -55.11 -4.18 12.45
N VAL A 78 -54.44 -3.49 13.36
CA VAL A 78 -53.01 -3.71 13.68
C VAL A 78 -52.76 -5.09 14.31
N THR A 79 -53.73 -5.61 15.07
CA THR A 79 -53.63 -6.96 15.65
C THR A 79 -53.80 -8.05 14.59
N THR A 80 -54.60 -7.80 13.55
CA THR A 80 -54.89 -8.76 12.48
C THR A 80 -53.83 -8.76 11.37
N ASP A 81 -53.31 -7.58 11.01
CA ASP A 81 -52.18 -7.41 10.08
C ASP A 81 -51.08 -6.54 10.72
N PRO A 82 -50.07 -7.17 11.36
CA PRO A 82 -48.93 -6.47 11.95
C PRO A 82 -48.03 -5.74 10.94
N HIS A 83 -48.25 -5.92 9.63
CA HIS A 83 -47.48 -5.29 8.57
C HIS A 83 -48.26 -4.19 7.83
N ILE A 84 -49.49 -3.88 8.24
CA ILE A 84 -50.29 -2.81 7.64
C ILE A 84 -49.56 -1.47 7.67
N THR A 85 -49.53 -0.76 6.55
CA THR A 85 -48.84 0.53 6.49
C THR A 85 -49.63 1.62 7.21
N ILE A 86 -48.92 2.62 7.74
CA ILE A 86 -49.55 3.81 8.36
C ILE A 86 -50.52 4.52 7.40
N ARG A 87 -50.37 4.33 6.08
CA ARG A 87 -51.28 4.91 5.07
C ARG A 87 -52.61 4.16 5.04
N ASP A 88 -52.56 2.85 4.92
CA ASP A 88 -53.76 2.01 4.81
C ASP A 88 -54.55 2.01 6.14
N LEU A 89 -53.83 2.12 7.27
CA LEU A 89 -54.40 2.30 8.61
C LEU A 89 -54.95 3.73 8.87
N LEU A 90 -54.59 4.72 8.05
CA LEU A 90 -55.24 6.04 8.05
C LEU A 90 -56.50 6.02 7.19
N ASP A 91 -56.43 5.35 6.04
CA ASP A 91 -57.54 5.19 5.12
C ASP A 91 -58.67 4.35 5.73
N SER A 92 -58.37 3.36 6.58
CA SER A 92 -59.38 2.57 7.31
C SER A 92 -60.23 3.37 8.31
N VAL A 93 -59.80 4.58 8.70
CA VAL A 93 -60.54 5.52 9.57
C VAL A 93 -60.82 6.86 8.89
N ASP A 94 -61.03 6.86 7.57
CA ASP A 94 -61.37 8.04 6.76
C ASP A 94 -60.42 9.23 6.95
N ASN A 95 -59.14 8.98 7.25
CA ASN A 95 -58.13 10.00 7.56
C ASN A 95 -58.57 10.99 8.67
N ALA A 96 -59.41 10.56 9.62
CA ALA A 96 -59.95 11.39 10.71
C ALA A 96 -58.87 12.04 11.60
N VAL A 97 -57.66 11.47 11.62
CA VAL A 97 -56.46 12.04 12.22
C VAL A 97 -55.27 11.99 11.26
N LYS A 98 -54.16 12.67 11.61
CA LYS A 98 -52.91 12.60 10.85
C LYS A 98 -52.01 11.47 11.38
N ALA A 99 -51.12 10.95 10.54
CA ALA A 99 -50.12 9.91 10.87
C ALA A 99 -49.41 10.10 12.23
N ARG A 100 -49.12 11.34 12.62
CA ARG A 100 -48.50 11.66 13.93
C ARG A 100 -49.39 11.25 15.11
N SER A 101 -50.70 11.46 15.03
CA SER A 101 -51.65 11.09 16.09
C SER A 101 -51.81 9.58 16.23
N LEU A 102 -51.78 8.86 15.10
CA LEU A 102 -51.84 7.39 15.07
C LEU A 102 -50.59 6.76 15.72
N ARG A 103 -49.38 7.31 15.46
CA ARG A 103 -48.15 6.93 16.18
C ARG A 103 -48.18 7.21 17.69
N TYR A 104 -48.95 8.21 18.14
CA TYR A 104 -49.15 8.44 19.58
C TYR A 104 -50.17 7.47 20.20
N LEU A 105 -51.12 6.96 19.42
CA LEU A 105 -52.13 6.00 19.87
C LEU A 105 -51.54 4.59 20.07
N LEU A 106 -50.63 4.18 19.18
CA LEU A 106 -50.02 2.84 19.14
C LEU A 106 -48.73 2.70 20.00
N ARG A 107 -48.52 3.56 21.01
CA ARG A 107 -47.28 3.58 21.79
C ARG A 107 -47.34 2.59 22.98
N ILE A 108 -46.34 1.71 23.09
CA ILE A 108 -46.20 0.74 24.18
C ILE A 108 -46.19 1.44 25.56
N ASP A 109 -46.97 0.90 26.50
CA ASP A 109 -46.96 1.28 27.91
C ASP A 109 -45.91 0.46 28.68
N TRP A 110 -44.74 1.08 28.88
CA TRP A 110 -43.58 0.44 29.52
C TRP A 110 -43.81 0.00 30.98
N LYS A 111 -44.88 0.49 31.64
CA LYS A 111 -45.24 0.04 32.99
C LYS A 111 -45.74 -1.41 33.04
N LYS A 112 -46.29 -1.89 31.92
CA LYS A 112 -46.79 -3.26 31.75
C LYS A 112 -45.70 -4.27 31.40
N VAL A 113 -44.47 -3.81 31.14
CA VAL A 113 -43.38 -4.72 30.73
C VAL A 113 -42.68 -5.32 31.97
N LYS A 114 -42.55 -6.64 31.96
CA LYS A 114 -41.93 -7.47 32.99
C LYS A 114 -40.63 -8.07 32.44
N TRP A 115 -39.50 -7.54 32.91
CA TRP A 115 -38.14 -7.80 32.47
C TRP A 115 -37.55 -9.02 33.16
N SER A 116 -36.94 -9.97 32.44
CA SER A 116 -36.22 -11.11 33.04
C SER A 116 -34.86 -11.39 32.38
N ASP A 117 -33.92 -11.93 33.16
CA ASP A 117 -32.58 -12.28 32.69
C ASP A 117 -31.99 -13.45 33.54
N LYS A 118 -30.94 -14.11 33.04
CA LYS A 118 -30.13 -15.07 33.83
C LYS A 118 -28.71 -14.55 33.93
N TYR A 119 -28.11 -14.68 35.11
CA TYR A 119 -26.75 -14.18 35.30
C TYR A 119 -25.90 -15.00 36.25
N MET A 120 -24.59 -14.96 36.02
CA MET A 120 -23.58 -15.63 36.81
C MET A 120 -22.93 -14.66 37.81
N VAL A 121 -23.26 -14.81 39.08
CA VAL A 121 -22.50 -14.20 40.17
C VAL A 121 -21.22 -15.01 40.36
N ARG A 122 -20.09 -14.31 40.46
CA ARG A 122 -18.78 -14.88 40.78
C ARG A 122 -18.22 -14.16 41.99
N ARG A 123 -17.71 -14.93 42.95
CA ARG A 123 -17.07 -14.39 44.15
C ARG A 123 -15.83 -13.58 43.75
N GLY A 124 -15.65 -12.39 44.35
CA GLY A 124 -14.64 -11.39 43.99
C GLY A 124 -14.98 -10.47 42.81
N GLN A 125 -16.04 -10.72 42.03
CA GLN A 125 -16.35 -9.93 40.83
C GLN A 125 -17.47 -8.90 41.08
N GLY A 126 -17.09 -7.66 41.38
CA GLY A 126 -18.05 -6.56 41.66
C GLY A 126 -17.61 -5.60 42.78
N MET A 127 -16.45 -5.82 43.39
CA MET A 127 -15.86 -4.90 44.37
C MET A 127 -15.64 -3.52 43.77
N ARG A 128 -15.94 -2.46 44.54
CA ARG A 128 -15.57 -1.09 44.16
C ARG A 128 -14.07 -0.90 44.35
N PRO A 129 -13.33 -0.35 43.38
CA PRO A 129 -11.91 -0.05 43.56
C PRO A 129 -11.74 1.01 44.64
N ILE A 130 -10.87 0.73 45.62
CA ILE A 130 -10.41 1.69 46.62
C ILE A 130 -9.20 2.40 46.02
N TRP A 131 -9.23 3.73 45.98
CA TRP A 131 -8.16 4.55 45.40
C TRP A 131 -7.20 5.01 46.51
N THR A 132 -6.01 4.43 46.57
CA THR A 132 -4.91 4.89 47.43
C THR A 132 -4.00 5.84 46.66
N PHE A 133 -3.81 7.06 47.16
CA PHE A 133 -2.89 8.04 46.57
C PHE A 133 -1.48 7.87 47.16
N LEU A 134 -0.48 7.64 46.31
CA LEU A 134 0.93 7.52 46.68
C LEU A 134 1.75 8.62 46.01
N SER A 135 2.85 9.05 46.64
CA SER A 135 3.78 9.99 46.01
C SER A 135 4.64 9.29 44.93
N PRO A 136 5.14 9.99 43.89
CA PRO A 136 5.88 9.37 42.78
C PRO A 136 7.19 8.65 43.12
N ARG A 137 7.61 8.63 44.39
CA ARG A 137 8.81 7.96 44.89
C ARG A 137 8.52 6.82 45.87
N GLU A 138 7.26 6.59 46.23
CA GLU A 138 6.86 5.48 47.09
C GLU A 138 6.51 4.25 46.26
N ALA A 139 7.07 3.09 46.64
CA ALA A 139 6.66 1.82 46.07
C ALA A 139 5.22 1.46 46.49
N LEU A 140 4.50 0.78 45.60
CA LEU A 140 3.20 0.18 45.91
C LEU A 140 3.34 -0.73 47.14
N ARG A 141 2.60 -0.40 48.21
CA ARG A 141 2.56 -1.23 49.41
C ARG A 141 1.71 -2.46 49.08
N VAL A 142 2.17 -3.65 49.46
CA VAL A 142 1.51 -4.92 49.11
C VAL A 142 0.04 -4.97 49.55
N GLN A 143 -0.30 -4.28 50.64
CA GLN A 143 -1.66 -4.11 51.15
C GLN A 143 -2.63 -3.32 50.23
N ASP A 144 -2.10 -2.51 49.30
CA ASP A 144 -2.85 -1.70 48.35
C ASP A 144 -3.00 -2.38 46.96
N VAL A 145 -2.53 -3.62 46.82
CA VAL A 145 -2.55 -4.40 45.56
C VAL A 145 -3.53 -5.56 45.67
N GLN A 146 -4.53 -5.61 44.79
CA GLN A 146 -5.47 -6.75 44.69
C GLN A 146 -5.21 -7.58 43.43
N GLU A 147 -5.05 -8.90 43.59
CA GLU A 147 -4.98 -9.83 42.46
C GLU A 147 -6.32 -9.99 41.75
N ALA A 148 -6.33 -9.75 40.43
CA ALA A 148 -7.48 -10.05 39.57
C ALA A 148 -7.60 -11.57 39.32
N ARG A 149 -8.12 -12.34 40.29
CA ARG A 149 -8.37 -13.80 40.16
C ARG A 149 -9.28 -14.11 38.97
N ARG A 150 -8.72 -14.69 37.89
CA ARG A 150 -9.47 -15.09 36.68
C ARG A 150 -9.79 -16.60 36.59
N LEU A 151 -9.26 -17.44 37.49
CA LEU A 151 -9.43 -18.90 37.48
C LEU A 151 -9.74 -19.42 38.89
N GLY A 152 -10.68 -20.38 38.99
CA GLY A 152 -10.95 -21.15 40.21
C GLY A 152 -12.12 -20.70 41.12
N ALA A 153 -12.54 -19.44 41.08
CA ALA A 153 -13.52 -18.89 42.05
C ALA A 153 -14.93 -19.51 41.94
N ILE A 154 -15.62 -19.62 43.09
CA ILE A 154 -17.03 -20.06 43.16
C ILE A 154 -17.92 -19.19 42.27
N ARG A 155 -18.79 -19.87 41.51
CA ARG A 155 -19.77 -19.27 40.58
C ARG A 155 -21.15 -19.88 40.79
N GLN A 156 -22.17 -19.03 40.81
CA GLN A 156 -23.57 -19.43 40.88
C GLN A 156 -24.38 -18.69 39.82
N MET A 157 -25.24 -19.39 39.10
CA MET A 157 -26.17 -18.78 38.16
C MET A 157 -27.52 -18.55 38.84
N PHE A 158 -28.15 -17.42 38.56
CA PHE A 158 -29.48 -17.07 39.05
C PHE A 158 -30.38 -16.64 37.90
N TRP A 159 -31.69 -16.69 38.13
CA TRP A 159 -32.71 -16.03 37.33
C TRP A 159 -33.58 -15.15 38.23
N ALA A 160 -34.00 -14.00 37.71
CA ALA A 160 -35.02 -13.16 38.33
C ALA A 160 -35.78 -12.37 37.27
N ALA A 161 -36.94 -11.84 37.65
CA ALA A 161 -37.70 -10.88 36.85
C ALA A 161 -38.21 -9.71 37.70
N PHE A 162 -38.45 -8.56 37.06
CA PHE A 162 -39.03 -7.37 37.68
C PHE A 162 -39.88 -6.57 36.68
N GLY A 163 -40.74 -5.70 37.19
CA GLY A 163 -41.52 -4.72 36.44
C GLY A 163 -41.64 -3.44 37.27
N HIS A 164 -42.48 -2.50 36.82
CA HIS A 164 -42.61 -1.18 37.47
C HIS A 164 -43.01 -1.26 38.96
N GLU A 165 -43.95 -2.14 39.33
CA GLU A 165 -44.45 -2.30 40.71
C GLU A 165 -44.41 -3.77 41.18
N SER A 166 -43.40 -4.54 40.75
CA SER A 166 -43.35 -5.99 41.02
C SER A 166 -41.96 -6.59 40.82
N ARG A 167 -41.51 -7.51 41.68
CA ARG A 167 -40.30 -8.34 41.46
C ARG A 167 -40.53 -9.80 41.86
N THR A 168 -39.81 -10.73 41.24
CA THR A 168 -39.75 -12.12 41.69
C THR A 168 -38.70 -12.28 42.80
N PRO A 169 -38.71 -13.38 43.56
CA PRO A 169 -37.52 -13.85 44.26
C PRO A 169 -36.35 -14.08 43.29
N LEU A 170 -35.11 -14.00 43.79
CA LEU A 170 -33.92 -14.41 43.06
C LEU A 170 -33.78 -15.95 43.14
N VAL A 171 -33.85 -16.63 41.99
CA VAL A 171 -33.87 -18.10 41.94
C VAL A 171 -32.50 -18.66 41.57
N PRO A 172 -31.80 -19.40 42.45
CA PRO A 172 -30.55 -20.07 42.12
C PRO A 172 -30.80 -21.24 41.16
N LEU A 173 -30.13 -21.23 40.01
CA LEU A 173 -30.21 -22.30 39.02
C LEU A 173 -29.12 -23.35 39.28
N VAL A 174 -29.54 -24.59 39.55
CA VAL A 174 -28.63 -25.69 39.90
C VAL A 174 -28.35 -26.57 38.68
N GLY A 175 -27.07 -26.77 38.35
CA GLY A 175 -26.63 -27.59 37.22
C GLY A 175 -26.68 -26.88 35.86
N ASN A 176 -26.57 -27.67 34.78
CA ASN A 176 -26.64 -27.14 33.41
C ASN A 176 -28.09 -26.76 33.06
N VAL A 177 -28.35 -25.45 32.95
CA VAL A 177 -29.66 -24.89 32.63
C VAL A 177 -30.09 -25.30 31.22
N ASN A 178 -31.14 -26.12 31.12
CA ASN A 178 -31.74 -26.55 29.87
C ASN A 178 -33.18 -26.06 29.73
N ALA A 179 -33.78 -26.23 28.56
CA ALA A 179 -35.14 -25.77 28.26
C ALA A 179 -36.21 -26.35 29.22
N ILE A 180 -36.01 -27.56 29.74
CA ILE A 180 -36.95 -28.19 30.70
C ILE A 180 -36.88 -27.50 32.07
N GLY A 181 -35.67 -27.11 32.51
CA GLY A 181 -35.49 -26.33 33.73
C GLY A 181 -36.17 -24.96 33.65
N ILE A 182 -36.01 -24.26 32.53
CA ILE A 182 -36.69 -22.98 32.28
C ILE A 182 -38.21 -23.15 32.16
N TYR A 183 -38.70 -24.19 31.47
CA TYR A 183 -40.13 -24.48 31.39
C TYR A 183 -40.75 -24.68 32.79
N LYS A 184 -40.10 -25.44 33.67
CA LYS A 184 -40.56 -25.65 35.06
C LYS A 184 -40.55 -24.34 35.86
N LEU A 185 -39.50 -23.55 35.72
CA LEU A 185 -39.37 -22.23 36.37
C LEU A 185 -40.50 -21.29 35.96
N TYR A 186 -40.73 -21.15 34.65
CA TYR A 186 -41.79 -20.29 34.10
C TYR A 186 -43.20 -20.79 34.45
N SER A 187 -43.45 -22.11 34.36
CA SER A 187 -44.73 -22.71 34.74
C SER A 187 -45.10 -22.47 36.21
N PHE A 188 -44.11 -22.27 37.08
CA PHE A 188 -44.33 -21.97 38.50
C PHE A 188 -44.43 -20.47 38.80
N ILE A 189 -43.64 -19.63 38.12
CA ILE A 189 -43.49 -18.20 38.47
C ILE A 189 -44.45 -17.30 37.69
N LEU A 190 -44.62 -17.51 36.38
CA LEU A 190 -45.38 -16.59 35.55
C LEU A 190 -46.88 -16.50 35.92
N PRO A 191 -47.59 -17.58 36.31
CA PRO A 191 -49.02 -17.51 36.61
C PRO A 191 -49.43 -16.60 37.78
N TRP A 192 -48.50 -16.26 38.68
CA TRP A 192 -48.75 -15.28 39.76
C TRP A 192 -48.01 -13.95 39.56
N PHE A 193 -46.94 -13.94 38.76
CA PHE A 193 -46.16 -12.74 38.48
C PHE A 193 -46.72 -11.88 37.33
N LEU A 194 -47.41 -12.49 36.37
CA LEU A 194 -48.05 -11.80 35.23
C LEU A 194 -49.54 -11.60 35.46
N GLN A 195 -50.00 -10.37 35.27
CA GLN A 195 -51.43 -10.03 35.24
C GLN A 195 -51.93 -9.95 33.79
N PRO A 196 -53.25 -10.11 33.54
CA PRO A 196 -53.82 -9.97 32.20
C PRO A 196 -53.51 -8.60 31.59
N GLY A 197 -52.73 -8.60 30.49
CA GLY A 197 -52.26 -7.39 29.81
C GLY A 197 -50.84 -6.95 30.14
N ASP A 198 -50.10 -7.68 30.99
CA ASP A 198 -48.65 -7.54 31.12
C ASP A 198 -47.92 -8.12 29.90
N ILE A 199 -46.75 -7.54 29.58
CA ILE A 199 -45.85 -7.96 28.50
C ILE A 199 -44.61 -8.57 29.17
N PHE A 200 -44.35 -9.87 29.00
CA PHE A 200 -43.18 -10.52 29.60
C PHE A 200 -42.01 -10.66 28.63
N MET A 201 -40.81 -10.39 29.15
CA MET A 201 -39.61 -10.15 28.38
C MET A 201 -38.46 -11.07 28.83
N HIS A 202 -37.73 -11.66 27.86
CA HIS A 202 -36.45 -12.35 28.09
C HIS A 202 -35.41 -12.17 26.95
N ASP A 203 -34.23 -12.79 27.10
CA ASP A 203 -33.14 -12.80 26.11
C ASP A 203 -33.25 -13.95 25.09
N ASN A 204 -32.61 -13.77 23.92
CA ASN A 204 -32.60 -14.73 22.81
C ASN A 204 -31.62 -15.93 23.01
N ALA A 205 -31.41 -16.39 24.26
CA ALA A 205 -30.63 -17.60 24.48
C ALA A 205 -31.37 -18.85 23.95
N SER A 206 -30.62 -19.83 23.44
CA SER A 206 -31.19 -21.05 22.81
C SER A 206 -32.20 -21.83 23.68
N VAL A 207 -32.07 -21.75 25.01
CA VAL A 207 -33.00 -22.36 25.97
C VAL A 207 -34.34 -21.61 26.13
N HIS A 208 -34.40 -20.32 25.80
CA HIS A 208 -35.64 -19.53 25.73
C HIS A 208 -36.30 -19.63 24.35
N ILE A 209 -35.49 -19.84 23.30
CA ILE A 209 -35.93 -20.04 21.90
C ILE A 209 -36.48 -21.46 21.63
N ALA A 210 -36.33 -22.40 22.57
CA ALA A 210 -36.81 -23.77 22.43
C ALA A 210 -38.33 -23.83 22.19
N ARG A 211 -38.80 -24.72 21.29
CA ARG A 211 -40.20 -24.81 20.85
C ARG A 211 -41.23 -24.90 21.99
N ILE A 212 -40.90 -25.53 23.12
CA ILE A 212 -41.78 -25.63 24.30
C ILE A 212 -41.85 -24.34 25.15
N VAL A 213 -40.85 -23.46 25.01
CA VAL A 213 -40.79 -22.14 25.68
C VAL A 213 -41.32 -21.03 24.76
N LYS A 214 -41.11 -21.14 23.44
CA LYS A 214 -41.68 -20.23 22.43
C LYS A 214 -43.21 -20.25 22.37
N VAL A 215 -43.84 -21.40 22.60
CA VAL A 215 -45.32 -21.48 22.72
C VAL A 215 -45.84 -20.66 23.91
N LEU A 216 -44.97 -20.24 24.84
CA LEU A 216 -45.34 -19.49 26.03
C LEU A 216 -45.17 -17.97 25.90
N LEU A 217 -44.16 -17.46 25.16
CA LEU A 217 -43.64 -16.09 25.29
C LEU A 217 -42.86 -15.56 24.07
N GLU A 218 -43.01 -14.27 23.72
CA GLU A 218 -42.31 -13.58 22.62
C GLU A 218 -41.81 -12.12 22.98
N GLU A 219 -40.48 -11.88 22.94
CA GLU A 219 -39.66 -10.60 22.87
C GLU A 219 -39.59 -9.60 24.09
N LEU A 220 -38.60 -8.68 24.29
CA LEU A 220 -37.15 -8.51 23.95
C LEU A 220 -36.35 -7.63 24.99
N GLY A 221 -35.03 -7.91 25.17
CA GLY A 221 -34.09 -7.60 26.29
C GLY A 221 -33.75 -6.19 26.89
N VAL A 222 -33.45 -6.12 28.22
CA VAL A 222 -32.62 -5.12 28.98
C VAL A 222 -32.05 -5.74 30.30
N ASN A 223 -30.86 -5.29 30.75
CA ASN A 223 -30.06 -5.86 31.85
C ASN A 223 -30.00 -4.99 33.14
N LEU A 224 -30.19 -5.61 34.31
CA LEU A 224 -30.26 -5.00 35.66
C LEU A 224 -29.00 -5.23 36.54
N MET A 225 -28.08 -6.08 36.10
CA MET A 225 -27.39 -7.02 36.99
C MET A 225 -26.07 -6.53 37.62
N ALA A 226 -25.60 -5.34 37.21
CA ALA A 226 -24.43 -4.70 37.82
C ALA A 226 -24.70 -4.18 39.23
N LEU A 227 -25.94 -3.78 39.54
CA LEU A 227 -26.33 -3.21 40.83
C LEU A 227 -26.29 -4.25 41.95
N MET A 228 -26.89 -5.42 41.72
CA MET A 228 -26.91 -6.55 42.67
C MET A 228 -25.50 -6.95 43.11
N LYS A 229 -24.52 -6.97 42.18
CA LYS A 229 -23.12 -7.28 42.50
C LYS A 229 -22.48 -6.28 43.48
N ALA A 230 -22.79 -4.99 43.36
CA ALA A 230 -22.27 -3.98 44.28
C ALA A 230 -22.91 -4.10 45.67
N GLU A 231 -24.19 -4.48 45.72
CA GLU A 231 -24.96 -4.61 46.96
C GLU A 231 -24.58 -5.86 47.77
N ILE A 232 -24.27 -6.98 47.10
CA ILE A 232 -23.71 -8.19 47.75
C ILE A 232 -22.49 -7.86 48.61
N TYR A 233 -21.51 -7.12 48.07
CA TYR A 233 -20.30 -6.75 48.83
C TYR A 233 -20.52 -5.60 49.83
N ARG A 234 -21.66 -4.89 49.77
CA ARG A 234 -22.05 -3.90 50.78
C ARG A 234 -22.65 -4.58 52.02
N LEU A 235 -23.47 -5.61 51.81
CA LEU A 235 -24.14 -6.36 52.88
C LEU A 235 -23.24 -7.44 53.49
N HIS A 236 -22.46 -8.14 52.66
CA HIS A 236 -21.64 -9.29 53.04
C HIS A 236 -20.16 -9.10 52.68
N PRO A 237 -19.47 -8.10 53.29
CA PRO A 237 -18.07 -7.81 53.01
C PRO A 237 -17.14 -9.01 53.28
N GLU A 238 -17.50 -9.94 54.15
CA GLU A 238 -16.74 -11.17 54.47
C GLU A 238 -16.55 -12.11 53.27
N LEU A 239 -17.49 -12.11 52.31
CA LEU A 239 -17.39 -12.94 51.09
C LEU A 239 -16.22 -12.55 50.18
N THR A 240 -15.68 -11.35 50.39
CA THR A 240 -14.54 -10.77 49.65
C THR A 240 -13.26 -11.60 49.80
N HIS A 241 -12.98 -12.10 51.00
CA HIS A 241 -11.71 -12.76 51.34
C HIS A 241 -11.83 -14.21 51.81
N ALA A 242 -13.05 -14.77 51.87
CA ALA A 242 -13.29 -16.17 52.25
C ALA A 242 -12.57 -17.19 51.34
N GLU A 243 -12.46 -18.44 51.78
CA GLU A 243 -11.97 -19.56 50.96
C GLU A 243 -13.08 -20.18 50.11
N ASP A 244 -12.72 -20.75 48.95
CA ASP A 244 -13.68 -21.33 48.01
C ASP A 244 -14.17 -22.72 48.48
N THR A 245 -15.09 -22.73 49.44
CA THR A 245 -15.75 -23.93 49.98
C THR A 245 -17.24 -24.01 49.62
N VAL A 246 -17.84 -25.21 49.68
CA VAL A 246 -19.29 -25.40 49.44
C VAL A 246 -20.15 -24.58 50.41
N ALA A 247 -19.69 -24.38 51.66
CA ALA A 247 -20.34 -23.51 52.63
C ALA A 247 -20.34 -22.04 52.17
N ILE A 248 -19.25 -21.55 51.57
CA ILE A 248 -19.15 -20.20 51.01
C ILE A 248 -19.95 -20.06 49.71
N GLN A 249 -20.17 -21.12 48.93
CA GLN A 249 -21.15 -21.10 47.84
C GLN A 249 -22.58 -20.91 48.37
N HIS A 250 -22.94 -21.59 49.45
CA HIS A 250 -24.25 -21.41 50.08
C HIS A 250 -24.40 -20.00 50.69
N ALA A 251 -23.36 -19.47 51.34
CA ALA A 251 -23.35 -18.08 51.82
C ALA A 251 -23.50 -17.06 50.67
N LEU A 252 -22.82 -17.28 49.54
CA LEU A 252 -22.97 -16.43 48.34
C LEU A 252 -24.38 -16.50 47.73
N VAL A 253 -25.08 -17.64 47.84
CA VAL A 253 -26.49 -17.77 47.44
C VAL A 253 -27.38 -16.90 48.33
N LEU A 254 -27.27 -17.04 49.64
CA LEU A 254 -28.08 -16.26 50.59
C LEU A 254 -27.81 -14.75 50.45
N ALA A 255 -26.53 -14.36 50.37
CA ALA A 255 -26.11 -12.97 50.17
C ALA A 255 -26.63 -12.36 48.86
N ALA A 256 -26.68 -13.15 47.77
CA ALA A 256 -27.27 -12.68 46.51
C ALA A 256 -28.78 -12.49 46.61
N MET A 257 -29.49 -13.36 47.34
CA MET A 257 -30.93 -13.23 47.58
C MET A 257 -31.24 -12.01 48.46
N GLU A 258 -30.49 -11.80 49.56
CA GLU A 258 -30.64 -10.63 50.43
C GLU A 258 -30.32 -9.32 49.70
N ALA A 259 -29.25 -9.29 48.89
CA ALA A 259 -28.88 -8.15 48.05
C ALA A 259 -29.85 -7.89 46.89
N TRP A 260 -30.62 -8.88 46.46
CA TRP A 260 -31.72 -8.69 45.52
C TRP A 260 -32.94 -8.08 46.22
N ASP A 261 -33.25 -8.58 47.42
CA ASP A 261 -34.39 -8.08 48.19
C ASP A 261 -34.18 -6.68 48.79
N SER A 262 -32.94 -6.26 48.99
CA SER A 262 -32.60 -4.90 49.45
C SER A 262 -32.63 -3.83 48.35
N ILE A 263 -32.77 -4.18 47.07
CA ILE A 263 -32.92 -3.20 45.98
C ILE A 263 -34.27 -2.48 46.14
N GLU A 264 -34.22 -1.17 46.36
CA GLU A 264 -35.41 -0.34 46.49
C GLU A 264 -36.29 -0.40 45.24
N GLU A 265 -37.61 -0.46 45.44
CA GLU A 265 -38.61 -0.44 44.37
C GLU A 265 -38.53 0.84 43.52
N SER A 266 -38.11 1.96 44.14
CA SER A 266 -37.80 3.24 43.47
C SER A 266 -36.78 3.07 42.33
N ILE A 267 -35.78 2.19 42.49
CA ILE A 267 -34.73 1.93 41.49
C ILE A 267 -35.33 1.12 40.33
N LEU A 268 -36.18 0.14 40.62
CA LEU A 268 -36.86 -0.68 39.61
C LEU A 268 -37.84 0.16 38.77
N GLN A 269 -38.63 1.03 39.41
CA GLN A 269 -39.50 2.02 38.77
C GLN A 269 -38.72 2.94 37.83
N ASN A 270 -37.66 3.58 38.34
CA ASN A 270 -36.80 4.46 37.55
C ASN A 270 -36.20 3.74 36.33
N LEU A 271 -35.78 2.48 36.47
CA LEU A 271 -35.24 1.70 35.36
C LEU A 271 -36.29 1.44 34.27
N CYS A 272 -37.51 1.03 34.62
CA CYS A 272 -38.62 0.92 33.69
C CYS A 272 -38.95 2.26 33.01
N GLU A 273 -38.92 3.37 33.75
CA GLU A 273 -39.18 4.72 33.22
C GLU A 273 -38.05 5.27 32.34
N THR A 274 -36.84 4.69 32.39
CA THR A 274 -35.79 4.99 31.39
C THR A 274 -36.04 4.34 30.02
N MET A 275 -36.93 3.34 29.91
CA MET A 275 -37.14 2.60 28.66
C MET A 275 -37.58 3.47 27.46
N PRO A 276 -38.54 4.41 27.60
CA PRO A 276 -38.82 5.40 26.56
C PRO A 276 -37.58 6.14 26.07
N ASN A 277 -36.63 6.48 26.95
CA ASN A 277 -35.42 7.21 26.59
C ASN A 277 -34.38 6.30 25.94
N ARG A 278 -34.23 5.05 26.41
CA ARG A 278 -33.37 4.03 25.79
C ARG A 278 -33.86 3.66 24.38
N VAL A 279 -35.16 3.41 24.23
CA VAL A 279 -35.77 3.14 22.92
C VAL A 279 -35.77 4.38 22.05
N ASN A 280 -35.98 5.59 22.58
CA ASN A 280 -35.76 6.81 21.80
C ASN A 280 -34.28 6.99 21.40
N ALA A 281 -33.31 6.51 22.16
CA ALA A 281 -31.89 6.54 21.79
C ALA A 281 -31.56 5.49 20.71
N VAL A 282 -32.15 4.30 20.77
CA VAL A 282 -32.04 3.26 19.71
C VAL A 282 -32.76 3.69 18.44
N ILE A 283 -33.99 4.22 18.54
CA ILE A 283 -34.71 4.83 17.41
C ILE A 283 -33.94 6.05 16.91
N ALA A 284 -33.33 6.87 17.77
CA ALA A 284 -32.44 7.94 17.31
C ALA A 284 -31.16 7.42 16.66
N ALA A 285 -30.74 6.18 16.91
CA ALA A 285 -29.64 5.49 16.22
C ALA A 285 -30.07 4.91 14.85
N GLU A 286 -31.28 4.35 14.72
CA GLU A 286 -31.83 3.86 13.44
C GLU A 286 -32.34 4.98 12.53
N VAL A 287 -33.00 5.98 13.12
CA VAL A 287 -33.33 7.26 12.48
C VAL A 287 -32.06 8.07 12.24
N SER A 288 -30.96 7.83 12.97
CA SER A 288 -29.63 8.35 12.60
C SER A 288 -29.14 7.69 11.30
N MET A 289 -29.19 6.36 11.18
CA MET A 289 -28.81 5.65 9.95
C MET A 289 -29.64 6.03 8.71
N THR A 290 -30.84 6.61 8.87
CA THR A 290 -31.71 7.02 7.75
C THR A 290 -31.99 8.52 7.65
N SER A 291 -31.64 9.33 8.65
CA SER A 291 -31.96 10.78 8.71
C SER A 291 -30.77 11.69 9.05
N ILE A 292 -29.58 11.17 9.39
CA ILE A 292 -28.36 12.01 9.39
C ILE A 292 -28.15 12.66 8.01
N GLY A 293 -28.50 11.96 6.92
CA GLY A 293 -28.50 12.50 5.56
C GLY A 293 -29.46 13.68 5.28
N ARG A 294 -30.17 14.22 6.29
CA ARG A 294 -30.93 15.48 6.18
C ARG A 294 -30.77 16.47 7.34
N LEU A 295 -30.14 16.08 8.46
CA LEU A 295 -29.75 17.03 9.51
C LEU A 295 -28.28 17.50 9.40
N ALA A 296 -27.48 16.90 8.51
CA ALA A 296 -26.12 17.35 8.19
C ALA A 296 -26.04 18.75 7.56
N CYS A 297 -27.13 19.29 6.99
CA CYS A 297 -27.11 20.55 6.24
C CYS A 297 -27.05 21.85 7.09
N SER A 298 -26.77 21.80 8.40
CA SER A 298 -26.57 23.02 9.19
C SER A 298 -25.60 22.84 10.36
N ALA A 299 -24.59 23.71 10.39
CA ALA A 299 -23.61 23.97 11.45
C ALA A 299 -22.45 22.97 11.63
N VAL A 300 -21.30 23.35 11.05
CA VAL A 300 -19.94 22.93 11.47
C VAL A 300 -19.72 23.10 12.98
N SER A 301 -20.48 24.00 13.63
CA SER A 301 -20.46 24.22 15.08
C SER A 301 -21.08 23.08 15.92
N ALA A 302 -21.75 22.09 15.33
CA ALA A 302 -22.35 20.98 16.09
C ALA A 302 -21.35 19.85 16.44
N VAL A 303 -20.22 19.76 15.73
CA VAL A 303 -19.20 18.73 15.98
C VAL A 303 -18.55 18.93 17.35
N SER A 304 -18.32 20.17 17.77
CA SER A 304 -17.83 20.47 19.12
C SER A 304 -18.84 20.07 20.20
N GLU A 305 -20.14 20.31 20.02
CA GLU A 305 -21.17 19.91 20.98
C GLU A 305 -21.27 18.39 21.15
N ILE A 306 -21.13 17.62 20.05
CA ILE A 306 -21.08 16.14 20.09
C ILE A 306 -19.80 15.66 20.79
N THR A 307 -18.64 16.25 20.47
CA THR A 307 -17.37 15.92 21.14
C THR A 307 -17.38 16.28 22.63
N VAL A 308 -18.09 17.35 23.01
CA VAL A 308 -18.32 17.77 24.40
C VAL A 308 -19.16 16.75 25.17
N ALA A 309 -20.31 16.35 24.62
CA ALA A 309 -21.14 15.31 25.22
C ALA A 309 -20.36 14.00 25.37
N ALA A 310 -19.59 13.63 24.34
CA ALA A 310 -18.74 12.45 24.34
C ALA A 310 -17.64 12.47 25.42
N ALA A 311 -16.90 13.58 25.53
CA ALA A 311 -15.83 13.77 26.51
C ALA A 311 -16.33 13.66 27.96
N SER A 312 -17.56 14.11 28.23
CA SER A 312 -18.20 13.98 29.55
C SER A 312 -18.64 12.55 29.91
N LEU A 313 -18.71 11.64 28.94
CA LEU A 313 -19.27 10.28 29.07
C LEU A 313 -18.25 9.15 28.83
N ASN A 314 -16.95 9.46 28.70
CA ASN A 314 -15.91 8.51 28.22
C ASN A 314 -16.25 7.85 26.87
N PHE A 315 -16.99 8.54 26.00
CA PHE A 315 -17.37 8.04 24.68
C PHE A 315 -16.21 8.24 23.69
N ASP A 316 -15.94 7.25 22.84
CA ASP A 316 -14.92 7.37 21.80
C ASP A 316 -15.43 8.22 20.63
N PHE A 317 -15.06 9.50 20.62
CA PHE A 317 -15.44 10.46 19.58
C PHE A 317 -14.86 10.15 18.19
N SER A 318 -13.99 9.12 18.07
CA SER A 318 -13.48 8.63 16.79
C SER A 318 -14.49 7.86 15.96
N LEU A 319 -15.67 7.56 16.52
CA LEU A 319 -16.82 6.98 15.79
C LEU A 319 -17.73 8.03 15.11
N VAL A 320 -17.37 9.32 15.18
CA VAL A 320 -18.20 10.43 14.67
C VAL A 320 -17.73 10.86 13.28
N LYS A 321 -18.52 10.48 12.27
CA LYS A 321 -18.33 10.84 10.85
C LYS A 321 -18.99 12.17 10.49
N VAL A 322 -18.37 12.89 9.56
CA VAL A 322 -18.82 14.16 8.98
C VAL A 322 -19.05 13.98 7.47
N GLU A 323 -19.96 14.75 6.89
CA GLU A 323 -20.11 14.82 5.42
C GLU A 323 -18.85 15.45 4.81
N ALA A 324 -18.25 14.78 3.82
CA ALA A 324 -17.03 15.28 3.18
C ALA A 324 -17.31 16.57 2.40
N PRO A 325 -16.35 17.52 2.32
CA PRO A 325 -16.52 18.70 1.47
C PRO A 325 -16.67 18.30 0.00
N ARG A 326 -17.47 19.06 -0.76
CA ARG A 326 -17.81 18.75 -2.17
C ARG A 326 -16.56 18.58 -3.05
N GLU A 327 -15.47 19.28 -2.74
CA GLU A 327 -14.20 19.21 -3.45
C GLU A 327 -13.55 17.82 -3.38
N PHE A 328 -13.94 16.97 -2.41
CA PHE A 328 -13.47 15.59 -2.25
C PHE A 328 -14.46 14.53 -2.77
N HIS A 329 -15.64 14.91 -3.27
CA HIS A 329 -16.69 13.93 -3.61
C HIS A 329 -16.29 12.91 -4.67
N ASP A 330 -15.44 13.30 -5.63
CA ASP A 330 -15.01 12.39 -6.70
C ASP A 330 -14.03 11.32 -6.16
N LEU A 331 -13.17 11.66 -5.19
CA LEU A 331 -12.32 10.68 -4.47
C LEU A 331 -13.16 9.57 -3.83
N GLY A 332 -14.22 9.95 -3.11
CA GLY A 332 -15.12 9.00 -2.44
C GLY A 332 -15.91 8.10 -3.41
N GLN A 333 -16.03 8.48 -4.68
CA GLN A 333 -16.67 7.67 -5.73
C GLN A 333 -15.72 6.69 -6.41
N VAL A 334 -14.42 7.00 -6.47
CA VAL A 334 -13.44 6.14 -7.17
C VAL A 334 -12.74 5.14 -6.24
N LEU A 335 -12.74 5.36 -4.92
CA LEU A 335 -12.25 4.37 -3.96
C LEU A 335 -13.00 3.02 -4.06
N SER A 336 -12.26 1.92 -3.99
CA SER A 336 -12.84 0.57 -3.89
C SER A 336 -13.70 0.45 -2.64
N HIS A 337 -14.72 -0.41 -2.68
CA HIS A 337 -15.64 -0.59 -1.56
C HIS A 337 -14.93 -0.93 -0.24
N GLY A 338 -13.88 -1.75 -0.29
CA GLY A 338 -13.02 -2.07 0.86
C GLY A 338 -12.31 -0.83 1.42
N ARG A 339 -11.58 -0.08 0.58
CA ARG A 339 -10.89 1.15 1.01
C ARG A 339 -11.86 2.21 1.52
N ARG A 340 -13.01 2.38 0.86
CA ARG A 340 -14.03 3.34 1.29
C ARG A 340 -14.57 3.00 2.69
N ARG A 341 -14.87 1.72 2.98
CA ARG A 341 -15.26 1.28 4.33
C ARG A 341 -14.15 1.53 5.35
N GLU A 342 -12.89 1.24 5.02
CA GLU A 342 -11.75 1.49 5.91
C GLU A 342 -11.55 2.98 6.24
N ALA A 343 -11.78 3.85 5.25
CA ALA A 343 -11.73 5.30 5.42
C ALA A 343 -12.95 5.90 6.15
N GLU A 344 -14.11 5.25 6.10
CA GLU A 344 -15.35 5.75 6.70
C GLU A 344 -15.64 5.20 8.10
N ASP A 345 -15.31 3.93 8.35
CA ASP A 345 -15.67 3.19 9.57
C ASP A 345 -14.47 2.41 10.18
N GLY A 346 -13.28 2.50 9.57
CA GLY A 346 -12.11 1.67 9.90
C GLY A 346 -11.06 2.30 10.84
N ALA A 347 -9.87 1.70 10.85
CA ALA A 347 -8.73 2.15 11.63
C ALA A 347 -8.16 3.49 11.12
N LEU A 348 -8.19 3.73 9.80
CA LEU A 348 -7.78 5.02 9.23
C LEU A 348 -8.77 6.15 9.58
N HIS A 349 -10.09 5.90 9.57
CA HIS A 349 -11.08 6.85 10.11
C HIS A 349 -10.79 7.19 11.58
N THR A 350 -10.63 6.15 12.39
CA THR A 350 -10.32 6.25 13.81
C THR A 350 -9.05 7.08 14.06
N THR A 351 -8.01 6.88 13.25
CA THR A 351 -6.72 7.58 13.34
C THR A 351 -6.86 9.04 12.94
N ALA A 352 -7.55 9.33 11.83
CA ALA A 352 -7.85 10.70 11.38
C ALA A 352 -8.56 11.51 12.48
N ARG A 353 -9.61 10.95 13.08
CA ARG A 353 -10.36 11.59 14.18
C ARG A 353 -9.50 11.79 15.42
N ARG A 354 -8.71 10.80 15.85
CA ARG A 354 -7.85 10.91 17.05
C ARG A 354 -6.74 11.94 16.87
N LEU A 355 -6.09 11.98 15.71
CA LEU A 355 -5.09 13.02 15.38
C LEU A 355 -5.74 14.41 15.32
N ALA A 356 -6.90 14.55 14.65
CA ALA A 356 -7.63 15.81 14.58
C ALA A 356 -8.07 16.33 15.95
N GLY A 357 -8.50 15.45 16.86
CA GLY A 357 -8.84 15.84 18.24
C GLY A 357 -7.62 16.29 19.05
N LEU A 358 -6.44 15.69 18.83
CA LEU A 358 -5.21 15.96 19.58
C LEU A 358 -4.51 17.26 19.15
N PHE A 359 -4.50 17.54 17.84
CA PHE A 359 -3.80 18.68 17.23
C PHE A 359 -4.72 19.80 16.75
N GLY A 360 -6.01 19.55 16.56
CA GLY A 360 -7.00 20.52 16.07
C GLY A 360 -6.99 21.89 16.76
N PRO A 361 -6.88 21.98 18.11
CA PRO A 361 -6.79 23.26 18.82
C PRO A 361 -5.57 24.13 18.47
N LEU A 362 -4.55 23.58 17.80
CA LEU A 362 -3.34 24.30 17.39
C LEU A 362 -3.45 24.90 15.98
N LEU A 363 -4.53 24.63 15.24
CA LEU A 363 -4.65 24.98 13.82
C LEU A 363 -5.24 26.37 13.57
N GLU A 364 -4.61 27.10 12.67
CA GLU A 364 -5.16 28.30 12.06
C GLU A 364 -6.09 27.94 10.90
N ARG A 365 -7.07 28.80 10.61
CA ARG A 365 -8.05 28.55 9.54
C ARG A 365 -7.41 28.77 8.17
N THR A 366 -7.32 27.70 7.39
CA THR A 366 -6.79 27.69 6.02
C THR A 366 -7.77 26.98 5.05
N PRO A 367 -9.01 27.52 4.91
CA PRO A 367 -10.07 26.86 4.15
C PRO A 367 -9.81 26.80 2.63
N ASP A 368 -9.15 27.79 2.01
CA ASP A 368 -8.92 27.76 0.57
C ASP A 368 -7.81 26.76 0.20
N LEU A 369 -6.86 26.47 1.09
CA LEU A 369 -5.91 25.36 1.00
C LEU A 369 -6.60 24.00 1.02
N TYR A 370 -7.52 23.75 1.95
CA TYR A 370 -8.26 22.46 2.00
C TYR A 370 -9.08 22.25 0.73
N LYS A 371 -9.72 23.32 0.24
CA LYS A 371 -10.50 23.35 -0.99
C LYS A 371 -9.64 23.13 -2.25
N ALA A 372 -8.49 23.81 -2.35
CA ALA A 372 -7.55 23.65 -3.46
C ALA A 372 -6.96 22.22 -3.47
N TYR A 373 -6.56 21.70 -2.32
CA TYR A 373 -6.05 20.34 -2.18
C TYR A 373 -7.11 19.28 -2.50
N GLY A 374 -8.35 19.44 -2.03
CA GLY A 374 -9.48 18.56 -2.41
C GLY A 374 -9.72 18.56 -3.91
N THR A 375 -9.77 19.76 -4.52
CA THR A 375 -9.94 19.91 -5.98
C THR A 375 -8.80 19.25 -6.75
N ARG A 376 -7.54 19.47 -6.36
CA ARG A 376 -6.36 18.85 -6.98
C ARG A 376 -6.36 17.33 -6.84
N SER A 377 -6.69 16.81 -5.66
CA SER A 377 -6.68 15.37 -5.41
C SER A 377 -7.80 14.67 -6.19
N SER A 378 -9.00 15.26 -6.28
CA SER A 378 -10.10 14.81 -7.15
C SER A 378 -9.75 14.84 -8.65
N GLU A 379 -9.05 15.88 -9.11
CA GLU A 379 -8.53 15.96 -10.50
C GLU A 379 -7.55 14.82 -10.80
N ILE A 380 -6.59 14.58 -9.92
CA ILE A 380 -5.57 13.52 -10.08
C ILE A 380 -6.20 12.14 -10.12
N VAL A 381 -7.12 11.80 -9.21
CA VAL A 381 -7.74 10.45 -9.19
C VAL A 381 -8.73 10.20 -10.32
N SER A 382 -9.18 11.25 -11.00
CA SER A 382 -9.98 11.13 -12.22
C SER A 382 -9.15 10.62 -13.41
N ASN A 383 -7.82 10.72 -13.36
CA ASN A 383 -6.93 10.17 -14.37
C ASN A 383 -6.76 8.64 -14.21
N ARG A 384 -7.24 7.89 -15.20
CA ARG A 384 -7.21 6.42 -15.21
C ARG A 384 -5.81 5.81 -15.36
N ASP A 385 -4.83 6.56 -15.87
CA ASP A 385 -3.46 6.07 -16.04
C ASP A 385 -2.77 5.82 -14.68
N VAL A 386 -3.05 6.67 -13.69
CA VAL A 386 -2.54 6.54 -12.31
C VAL A 386 -3.53 5.87 -11.37
N ASN A 387 -4.83 5.97 -11.68
CA ASN A 387 -5.91 5.37 -10.90
C ASN A 387 -6.79 4.41 -11.74
N PRO A 388 -6.25 3.23 -12.10
CA PRO A 388 -7.00 2.21 -12.81
C PRO A 388 -8.15 1.65 -11.96
N VAL A 389 -9.22 1.21 -12.61
CA VAL A 389 -10.35 0.56 -11.94
C VAL A 389 -10.09 -0.95 -11.84
N GLY A 390 -10.22 -1.50 -10.63
CA GLY A 390 -10.15 -2.93 -10.42
C GLY A 390 -11.31 -3.69 -11.06
N SER A 391 -10.98 -4.68 -11.89
CA SER A 391 -11.90 -5.61 -12.54
C SER A 391 -11.60 -7.05 -12.08
N LYS A 392 -12.63 -7.87 -11.86
CA LYS A 392 -12.43 -9.30 -11.54
C LYS A 392 -11.80 -10.07 -12.71
N GLU A 393 -12.07 -9.63 -13.93
CA GLU A 393 -11.59 -10.25 -15.16
C GLU A 393 -10.07 -10.08 -15.34
N ASP A 394 -9.54 -8.86 -15.19
CA ASP A 394 -8.11 -8.59 -15.40
C ASP A 394 -7.25 -8.74 -14.14
N HIS A 395 -7.84 -8.61 -12.94
CA HIS A 395 -7.11 -8.52 -11.67
C HIS A 395 -7.45 -9.65 -10.67
N GLY A 396 -8.35 -10.56 -11.04
CA GLY A 396 -8.68 -11.74 -10.23
C GLY A 396 -9.06 -11.40 -8.80
N ILE A 397 -8.40 -12.05 -7.84
CA ILE A 397 -8.65 -11.88 -6.39
C ILE A 397 -8.13 -10.56 -5.81
N PHE A 398 -7.30 -9.81 -6.56
CA PHE A 398 -6.69 -8.56 -6.10
C PHE A 398 -7.46 -7.30 -6.54
N PHE A 399 -8.64 -7.46 -7.17
CA PHE A 399 -9.37 -6.34 -7.78
C PHE A 399 -9.76 -5.22 -6.78
N GLU A 400 -9.94 -5.53 -5.49
CA GLU A 400 -10.28 -4.51 -4.49
C GLU A 400 -9.08 -3.64 -4.03
N GLN A 401 -7.85 -4.10 -4.30
CA GLN A 401 -6.61 -3.39 -3.96
C GLN A 401 -6.08 -2.50 -5.11
N VAL A 402 -6.66 -2.63 -6.30
CA VAL A 402 -6.31 -1.86 -7.51
C VAL A 402 -6.71 -0.39 -7.37
N GLY A 403 -5.87 0.50 -7.90
CA GLY A 403 -6.09 1.94 -7.96
C GLY A 403 -5.33 2.71 -6.90
N ALA A 404 -5.46 4.04 -6.94
CA ALA A 404 -4.83 4.97 -6.02
C ALA A 404 -5.27 4.72 -4.57
N ASP A 405 -4.32 4.72 -3.64
CA ASP A 405 -4.62 4.74 -2.21
C ASP A 405 -4.87 6.19 -1.75
N CYS A 406 -6.15 6.57 -1.74
CA CYS A 406 -6.62 7.83 -1.19
C CYS A 406 -7.37 7.61 0.15
N THR A 407 -7.09 6.50 0.83
CA THR A 407 -7.86 6.04 2.00
C THR A 407 -7.72 7.03 3.16
N SER A 408 -6.50 7.51 3.43
CA SER A 408 -6.23 8.56 4.42
C SER A 408 -6.81 9.93 4.03
N ILE A 409 -6.88 10.28 2.73
CA ILE A 409 -7.53 11.52 2.25
C ILE A 409 -9.03 11.47 2.53
N TRP A 410 -9.70 10.37 2.17
CA TRP A 410 -11.14 10.24 2.39
C TRP A 410 -11.49 10.11 3.88
N ALA A 411 -10.64 9.43 4.66
CA ALA A 411 -10.73 9.40 6.12
C ALA A 411 -10.62 10.79 6.74
N ALA A 412 -9.69 11.62 6.24
CA ALA A 412 -9.55 13.00 6.65
C ALA A 412 -10.76 13.86 6.26
N ALA A 413 -11.21 13.80 5.00
CA ALA A 413 -12.36 14.56 4.50
C ALA A 413 -13.65 14.24 5.26
N THR A 414 -13.89 12.95 5.60
CA THR A 414 -15.03 12.51 6.43
C THR A 414 -14.82 12.69 7.94
N SER A 415 -13.67 13.24 8.35
CA SER A 415 -13.33 13.55 9.75
C SER A 415 -13.31 15.05 10.08
N GLY A 416 -13.39 15.92 9.06
CA GLY A 416 -13.42 17.38 9.16
C GLY A 416 -12.06 18.07 8.94
N ASP A 417 -12.08 19.38 8.73
CA ASP A 417 -10.95 20.24 8.35
C ASP A 417 -9.63 19.97 9.09
N SER A 418 -9.68 19.82 10.43
CA SER A 418 -8.49 19.52 11.22
C SER A 418 -7.84 18.19 10.84
N ALA A 419 -8.61 17.19 10.43
CA ALA A 419 -8.08 15.93 9.93
C ALA A 419 -7.46 16.06 8.53
N VAL A 420 -8.02 16.93 7.66
CA VAL A 420 -7.42 17.28 6.37
C VAL A 420 -6.04 17.91 6.59
N ALA A 421 -5.93 18.83 7.55
CA ALA A 421 -4.63 19.38 7.94
C ALA A 421 -3.64 18.29 8.44
N MET A 422 -4.09 17.31 9.23
CA MET A 422 -3.23 16.18 9.65
C MET A 422 -2.79 15.28 8.48
N HIS A 423 -3.61 15.17 7.43
CA HIS A 423 -3.20 14.50 6.20
C HIS A 423 -2.16 15.32 5.43
N LEU A 424 -2.33 16.65 5.35
CA LEU A 424 -1.33 17.55 4.77
C LEU A 424 0.03 17.45 5.48
N LEU A 425 0.05 17.27 6.81
CA LEU A 425 1.26 16.95 7.57
C LEU A 425 1.85 15.59 7.17
N ALA A 426 1.01 14.55 7.04
CA ALA A 426 1.46 13.24 6.58
C ALA A 426 2.12 13.32 5.20
N CYS A 427 1.57 14.09 4.27
CA CYS A 427 2.21 14.37 2.99
C CYS A 427 3.57 15.07 3.13
N MET A 428 3.70 16.08 4.00
CA MET A 428 5.01 16.74 4.23
C MET A 428 6.05 15.77 4.79
N LEU A 429 5.67 14.94 5.77
CA LEU A 429 6.60 13.97 6.36
C LEU A 429 6.96 12.86 5.37
N ALA A 430 5.97 12.26 4.69
CA ALA A 430 6.20 11.21 3.69
C ALA A 430 6.95 11.67 2.44
N ARG A 431 7.00 12.99 2.18
CA ARG A 431 7.74 13.60 1.06
C ARG A 431 9.25 13.70 1.31
N ILE A 432 9.70 13.79 2.57
CA ILE A 432 11.10 14.07 2.92
C ILE A 432 11.73 13.00 3.82
N TRP A 433 10.97 12.33 4.70
CA TRP A 433 11.48 11.30 5.59
C TRP A 433 11.24 9.89 5.04
N GLU A 434 12.17 8.96 5.32
CA GLU A 434 11.97 7.53 5.10
C GLU A 434 10.81 6.98 5.97
N PRO A 435 10.22 5.81 5.65
CA PRO A 435 9.05 5.31 6.37
C PRO A 435 9.26 5.16 7.88
N ASP A 436 10.36 4.57 8.31
CA ASP A 436 10.72 4.35 9.72
C ASP A 436 10.99 5.68 10.46
N GLU A 437 11.65 6.61 9.78
CA GLU A 437 11.91 7.96 10.30
C GLU A 437 10.60 8.76 10.44
N ALA A 438 9.73 8.74 9.44
CA ALA A 438 8.44 9.43 9.46
C ALA A 438 7.51 8.88 10.56
N ILE A 439 7.45 7.55 10.74
CA ILE A 439 6.72 6.92 11.84
C ILE A 439 7.29 7.36 13.19
N SER A 440 8.63 7.44 13.31
CA SER A 440 9.28 7.91 14.53
C SER A 440 8.97 9.37 14.85
N VAL A 441 8.98 10.26 13.85
CA VAL A 441 8.51 11.64 13.98
C VAL A 441 7.07 11.68 14.47
N TRP A 442 6.17 10.89 13.87
CA TRP A 442 4.76 10.80 14.29
C TRP A 442 4.60 10.38 15.75
N VAL A 443 5.34 9.37 16.20
CA VAL A 443 5.31 8.92 17.61
C VAL A 443 5.82 10.02 18.54
N ASP A 444 6.95 10.66 18.21
CA ASP A 444 7.57 11.71 19.02
C ASP A 444 6.64 12.94 19.16
N ILE A 445 6.00 13.41 18.07
CA ILE A 445 5.08 14.57 18.14
C ILE A 445 3.76 14.23 18.84
N VAL A 446 3.24 13.01 18.71
CA VAL A 446 2.02 12.56 19.44
C VAL A 446 2.31 12.46 20.94
N ALA A 447 3.46 11.92 21.33
CA ALA A 447 3.89 11.85 22.73
C ALA A 447 4.09 13.25 23.33
N ALA A 448 4.82 14.12 22.63
CA ALA A 448 5.06 15.51 23.06
C ALA A 448 3.75 16.30 23.21
N ARG A 449 2.83 16.22 22.24
CA ARG A 449 1.54 16.92 22.31
C ARG A 449 0.66 16.44 23.48
N LYS A 450 0.67 15.15 23.80
CA LYS A 450 -0.03 14.60 24.97
C LYS A 450 0.52 15.14 26.28
N LEU A 451 1.84 15.25 26.40
CA LEU A 451 2.50 15.83 27.58
C LEU A 451 2.22 17.33 27.70
N GLU A 452 2.24 18.07 26.58
CA GLU A 452 1.89 19.50 26.55
C GLU A 452 0.46 19.74 27.05
N ILE A 453 -0.53 18.99 26.56
CA ILE A 453 -1.93 19.10 27.02
C ILE A 453 -2.06 18.80 28.52
N GLN A 454 -1.34 17.80 29.03
CA GLN A 454 -1.37 17.45 30.46
C GLN A 454 -0.76 18.57 31.32
N ALA A 455 0.36 19.14 30.89
CA ALA A 455 1.08 20.20 31.59
C ALA A 455 0.45 21.60 31.45
N ASP A 456 -0.44 21.81 30.48
CA ASP A 456 -1.09 23.11 30.26
C ASP A 456 -2.16 23.40 31.33
N GLU A 457 -1.77 24.18 32.33
CA GLU A 457 -2.63 24.71 33.39
C GLU A 457 -3.51 25.90 32.95
N SER A 458 -3.28 26.47 31.75
CA SER A 458 -4.04 27.63 31.27
C SER A 458 -5.41 27.26 30.70
N LEU A 459 -5.54 26.05 30.16
CA LEU A 459 -6.80 25.47 29.70
C LEU A 459 -7.77 25.27 30.87
N CYS A 460 -8.97 25.83 30.77
CA CYS A 460 -9.99 25.74 31.82
C CYS A 460 -11.33 25.19 31.31
N GLY A 461 -12.16 24.69 32.24
CA GLY A 461 -13.52 24.25 31.97
C GLY A 461 -13.63 23.22 30.85
N LEU A 462 -14.35 23.59 29.78
CA LEU A 462 -14.72 22.71 28.69
C LEU A 462 -13.55 22.37 27.75
N GLU A 463 -12.66 23.33 27.50
CA GLU A 463 -11.53 23.17 26.59
C GLU A 463 -10.48 22.20 27.17
N LYS A 464 -10.26 22.25 28.48
CA LYS A 464 -9.45 21.25 29.20
C LYS A 464 -10.07 19.86 29.12
N LEU A 465 -11.39 19.73 29.34
CA LEU A 465 -12.11 18.45 29.27
C LEU A 465 -11.98 17.78 27.89
N ILE A 466 -12.15 18.54 26.80
CA ILE A 466 -11.99 18.02 25.43
C ILE A 466 -10.52 17.62 25.18
N SER A 467 -9.57 18.47 25.56
CA SER A 467 -8.14 18.24 25.32
C SER A 467 -7.63 17.04 26.11
N ASP A 468 -8.00 16.90 27.39
CA ASP A 468 -7.68 15.75 28.23
C ASP A 468 -8.31 14.45 27.69
N ALA A 469 -9.56 14.51 27.19
CA ALA A 469 -10.21 13.37 26.57
C ALA A 469 -9.48 12.94 25.29
N ALA A 470 -9.02 13.88 24.46
CA ALA A 470 -8.19 13.60 23.29
C ALA A 470 -6.81 13.04 23.67
N ALA A 471 -6.15 13.59 24.71
CA ALA A 471 -4.85 13.11 25.17
C ALA A 471 -4.89 11.68 25.74
N ARG A 472 -6.02 11.26 26.32
CA ARG A 472 -6.27 9.89 26.79
C ARG A 472 -6.48 8.87 25.66
N GLN A 473 -6.82 9.31 24.44
CA GLN A 473 -7.00 8.40 23.30
C GLN A 473 -5.69 7.70 22.94
N GLN A 474 -5.75 6.39 22.73
CA GLN A 474 -4.59 5.62 22.30
C GLN A 474 -4.47 5.66 20.77
N ILE A 475 -3.26 5.95 20.30
CA ILE A 475 -2.87 5.91 18.89
C ILE A 475 -1.62 5.04 18.86
N SER A 476 -1.69 3.88 18.22
CA SER A 476 -0.55 2.94 18.16
C SER A 476 0.45 3.34 17.08
N ARG A 477 1.70 2.86 17.21
CA ARG A 477 2.72 3.02 16.15
C ARG A 477 2.24 2.43 14.82
N GLU A 478 1.52 1.31 14.85
CA GLU A 478 0.94 0.70 13.66
C GLU A 478 -0.14 1.58 12.99
N GLN A 479 -1.01 2.24 13.76
CA GLN A 479 -1.97 3.20 13.20
C GLN A 479 -1.29 4.38 12.50
N LEU A 480 -0.20 4.89 13.10
CA LEU A 480 0.63 5.96 12.49
C LEU A 480 1.35 5.46 11.23
N ALA A 481 1.82 4.22 11.23
CA ALA A 481 2.43 3.57 10.06
C ALA A 481 1.44 3.39 8.90
N GLN A 482 0.19 3.00 9.18
CA GLN A 482 -0.87 2.92 8.17
C GLN A 482 -1.24 4.30 7.63
N TRP A 483 -1.27 5.33 8.49
CA TRP A 483 -1.50 6.73 8.09
C TRP A 483 -0.42 7.26 7.16
N ASP A 484 0.87 7.09 7.50
CA ASP A 484 2.00 7.46 6.63
C ASP A 484 2.00 6.66 5.32
N THR A 485 1.74 5.35 5.39
CA THR A 485 1.71 4.47 4.21
C THR A 485 0.71 4.95 3.17
N SER A 486 -0.52 5.29 3.59
CA SER A 486 -1.56 5.76 2.68
C SER A 486 -1.20 7.14 2.10
N ALA A 487 -0.66 8.06 2.91
CA ALA A 487 -0.16 9.35 2.40
C ALA A 487 1.00 9.18 1.41
N ARG A 488 1.93 8.27 1.67
CA ARG A 488 3.09 7.98 0.81
C ARG A 488 2.70 7.29 -0.49
N ALA A 489 1.74 6.37 -0.44
CA ALA A 489 1.17 5.73 -1.63
C ALA A 489 0.40 6.74 -2.50
N TRP A 490 -0.33 7.67 -1.87
CA TRP A 490 -0.91 8.82 -2.54
C TRP A 490 0.15 9.67 -3.27
N LEU A 491 1.22 10.09 -2.58
CA LEU A 491 2.27 10.90 -3.21
C LEU A 491 2.89 10.20 -4.44
N ARG A 492 3.19 8.90 -4.34
CA ARG A 492 3.70 8.09 -5.46
C ARG A 492 2.73 8.05 -6.65
N CYS A 493 1.42 8.06 -6.39
CA CYS A 493 0.38 8.12 -7.43
C CYS A 493 0.30 9.51 -8.08
N ALA A 494 0.28 10.56 -7.25
CA ALA A 494 0.12 11.95 -7.68
C ALA A 494 1.33 12.49 -8.46
N ASP A 495 2.56 12.08 -8.10
CA ASP A 495 3.79 12.47 -8.81
C ASP A 495 3.84 11.97 -10.26
N GLU A 496 3.18 10.84 -10.54
CA GLU A 496 3.15 10.22 -11.87
C GLU A 496 1.97 10.70 -12.74
N ALA A 497 1.06 11.51 -12.20
CA ALA A 497 -0.13 11.95 -12.93
C ALA A 497 0.20 12.87 -14.11
N ASN A 498 -0.43 12.61 -15.27
CA ASN A 498 -0.28 13.44 -16.46
C ASN A 498 -0.59 14.92 -16.16
N GLY A 499 0.20 15.84 -16.73
CA GLY A 499 0.13 17.27 -16.43
C GLY A 499 0.84 17.66 -15.12
N ILE A 500 0.62 16.91 -14.03
CA ILE A 500 1.25 17.13 -12.72
C ILE A 500 2.74 16.77 -12.75
N LYS A 501 3.10 15.60 -13.28
CA LYS A 501 4.48 15.07 -13.35
C LYS A 501 5.50 16.08 -13.89
N LYS A 502 5.11 16.86 -14.90
CA LYS A 502 5.97 17.92 -15.47
C LYS A 502 6.19 19.07 -14.50
N LYS A 503 5.13 19.58 -13.86
CA LYS A 503 5.20 20.66 -12.87
C LYS A 503 5.98 20.24 -11.62
N GLN A 504 5.73 19.03 -11.14
CA GLN A 504 6.45 18.40 -10.03
C GLN A 504 7.93 18.24 -10.35
N THR A 505 8.28 17.68 -11.51
CA THR A 505 9.67 17.58 -11.96
C THR A 505 10.31 18.97 -12.01
N GLN A 506 9.67 19.94 -12.67
CA GLN A 506 10.20 21.31 -12.77
C GLN A 506 10.41 21.97 -11.41
N LEU A 507 9.50 21.77 -10.44
CA LEU A 507 9.68 22.25 -9.07
C LEU A 507 10.91 21.59 -8.42
N LEU A 508 11.00 20.26 -8.41
CA LEU A 508 12.13 19.53 -7.81
C LEU A 508 13.49 19.86 -8.48
N LEU A 509 13.52 20.10 -9.80
CA LEU A 509 14.72 20.53 -10.52
C LEU A 509 15.23 21.91 -10.04
N ILE A 510 14.33 22.82 -9.63
CA ILE A 510 14.63 24.13 -9.04
C ILE A 510 15.09 23.97 -7.59
N LEU A 511 14.36 23.18 -6.79
CA LEU A 511 14.66 22.97 -5.37
C LEU A 511 16.08 22.42 -5.14
N LYS A 512 16.58 21.56 -6.05
CA LYS A 512 17.97 21.07 -5.99
C LYS A 512 19.03 22.18 -6.00
N ASN A 513 18.76 23.29 -6.71
CA ASN A 513 19.74 24.36 -6.90
C ASN A 513 19.72 25.41 -5.77
N ILE A 514 18.97 25.13 -4.70
CA ILE A 514 18.82 25.98 -3.52
C ILE A 514 19.33 25.18 -2.32
N ALA A 515 20.14 25.79 -1.45
CA ALA A 515 20.51 25.20 -0.17
C ALA A 515 19.72 25.92 0.93
N ILE A 516 18.65 25.30 1.42
CA ILE A 516 17.79 25.90 2.46
C ILE A 516 17.24 24.85 3.42
N ALA A 517 17.37 25.09 4.72
CA ALA A 517 16.76 24.23 5.72
C ALA A 517 15.25 24.49 5.86
N VAL A 518 14.45 23.45 6.11
CA VAL A 518 13.02 23.56 6.45
C VAL A 518 12.82 24.43 7.70
N ASN A 519 13.69 24.31 8.68
CA ASN A 519 13.97 25.29 9.74
C ASN A 519 15.24 24.87 10.51
N SER A 520 15.67 25.68 11.48
CA SER A 520 16.84 25.43 12.35
C SER A 520 16.45 25.08 13.80
N ILE A 521 15.22 24.63 14.05
CA ILE A 521 14.72 24.30 15.40
C ILE A 521 15.18 22.88 15.75
N THR A 522 15.88 22.74 16.88
CA THR A 522 16.46 21.45 17.34
C THR A 522 15.47 20.53 18.05
N ASP A 523 14.37 21.07 18.57
CA ASP A 523 13.29 20.31 19.23
C ASP A 523 12.33 19.75 18.18
N THR A 524 12.20 18.42 18.12
CA THR A 524 11.45 17.71 17.07
C THR A 524 9.99 18.14 17.01
N TYR A 525 9.33 18.30 18.15
CA TYR A 525 7.94 18.73 18.22
C TYR A 525 7.78 20.17 17.71
N LYS A 526 8.57 21.12 18.22
CA LYS A 526 8.51 22.52 17.80
C LYS A 526 8.90 22.70 16.33
N SER A 527 9.90 21.95 15.84
CA SER A 527 10.35 22.00 14.44
C SER A 527 9.24 21.58 13.48
N VAL A 528 8.60 20.43 13.73
CA VAL A 528 7.51 19.91 12.90
C VAL A 528 6.29 20.81 12.95
N MET A 529 5.89 21.25 14.15
CA MET A 529 4.72 22.13 14.32
C MET A 529 4.93 23.51 13.69
N HIS A 530 6.15 24.07 13.75
CA HIS A 530 6.48 25.33 13.07
C HIS A 530 6.42 25.18 11.55
N ALA A 531 7.13 24.19 11.00
CA ALA A 531 7.19 23.97 9.55
C ALA A 531 5.79 23.77 8.94
N TRP A 532 4.97 22.92 9.58
CA TRP A 532 3.62 22.60 9.12
C TRP A 532 2.70 23.83 9.11
N LYS A 533 2.62 24.57 10.22
CA LYS A 533 1.78 25.78 10.31
C LYS A 533 2.24 26.87 9.35
N SER A 534 3.55 27.13 9.31
CA SER A 534 4.16 28.12 8.40
C SER A 534 3.82 27.80 6.95
N ALA A 535 4.03 26.56 6.51
CA ALA A 535 3.70 26.11 5.17
C ALA A 535 2.20 26.29 4.85
N MET A 536 1.30 25.90 5.76
CA MET A 536 -0.15 26.02 5.55
C MET A 536 -0.58 27.48 5.35
N VAL A 537 -0.16 28.39 6.24
CA VAL A 537 -0.52 29.82 6.17
C VAL A 537 0.07 30.50 4.95
N LEU A 538 1.32 30.21 4.59
CA LEU A 538 1.97 30.81 3.42
C LEU A 538 1.34 30.31 2.10
N VAL A 539 0.95 29.03 2.00
CA VAL A 539 0.26 28.51 0.81
C VAL A 539 -1.19 29.02 0.72
N GLU A 540 -1.91 29.16 1.83
CA GLU A 540 -3.23 29.83 1.86
C GLU A 540 -3.13 31.24 1.24
N ASN A 541 -2.12 32.03 1.66
CA ASN A 541 -1.91 33.37 1.13
C ASN A 541 -1.58 33.38 -0.37
N LEU A 542 -0.78 32.42 -0.86
CA LEU A 542 -0.52 32.26 -2.30
C LEU A 542 -1.80 31.94 -3.08
N LEU A 543 -2.66 31.05 -2.57
CA LEU A 543 -3.94 30.69 -3.19
C LEU A 543 -4.90 31.89 -3.24
N LEU A 544 -4.85 32.76 -2.23
CA LEU A 544 -5.56 34.05 -2.19
C LEU A 544 -4.92 35.15 -3.08
N GLY A 545 -3.86 34.83 -3.84
CA GLY A 545 -3.22 35.74 -4.78
C GLY A 545 -2.23 36.73 -4.15
N GLN A 546 -1.82 36.50 -2.90
CA GLN A 546 -0.86 37.35 -2.20
C GLN A 546 0.57 36.83 -2.42
N PRO A 547 1.49 37.62 -3.02
CA PRO A 547 2.87 37.20 -3.22
C PRO A 547 3.56 36.85 -1.89
N GLN A 548 4.34 35.77 -1.88
CA GLN A 548 5.12 35.36 -0.71
C GLN A 548 6.62 35.35 -1.02
N GLU A 549 7.43 35.46 0.03
CA GLU A 549 8.89 35.34 -0.02
C GLU A 549 9.34 34.12 0.79
N VAL A 550 10.22 33.31 0.22
CA VAL A 550 10.77 32.13 0.90
C VAL A 550 11.81 32.56 1.93
N ARG A 551 11.51 32.33 3.21
CA ARG A 551 12.43 32.54 4.35
C ARG A 551 13.05 31.24 4.88
N ASP A 552 12.28 30.15 4.81
CA ASP A 552 12.68 28.80 5.17
C ASP A 552 12.14 27.80 4.15
N GLY A 553 12.63 26.55 4.20
CA GLY A 553 12.25 25.51 3.26
C GLY A 553 10.84 24.94 3.46
N ALA A 554 10.09 25.32 4.51
CA ALA A 554 8.84 24.66 4.86
C ALA A 554 7.74 24.85 3.80
N ILE A 555 7.61 26.05 3.24
CA ILE A 555 6.66 26.32 2.15
C ILE A 555 6.98 25.50 0.89
N LEU A 556 8.27 25.30 0.59
CA LEU A 556 8.72 24.55 -0.59
C LEU A 556 8.44 23.05 -0.43
N LEU A 557 8.65 22.51 0.77
CA LEU A 557 8.24 21.16 1.13
C LEU A 557 6.71 21.02 1.00
N GLY A 558 5.92 21.93 1.57
CA GLY A 558 4.46 21.94 1.47
C GLY A 558 3.94 21.92 0.03
N LEU A 559 4.41 22.84 -0.82
CA LEU A 559 4.02 22.89 -2.24
C LEU A 559 4.33 21.58 -2.99
N SER A 560 5.50 20.99 -2.73
CA SER A 560 5.91 19.70 -3.33
C SER A 560 5.13 18.48 -2.80
N ALA A 561 4.54 18.60 -1.62
CA ALA A 561 3.76 17.55 -0.94
C ALA A 561 2.26 17.65 -1.23
N TRP A 562 1.76 18.84 -1.57
CA TRP A 562 0.33 19.11 -1.78
C TRP A 562 -0.05 19.31 -3.26
N HIS A 563 0.93 19.19 -4.17
CA HIS A 563 0.76 19.29 -5.63
C HIS A 563 0.14 20.61 -6.10
N LEU A 564 0.58 21.70 -5.48
CA LEU A 564 0.20 23.09 -5.81
C LEU A 564 1.42 23.82 -6.38
N TYR A 565 1.27 24.47 -7.54
CA TYR A 565 2.39 24.98 -8.33
C TYR A 565 2.25 26.48 -8.66
N PRO A 566 2.52 27.39 -7.70
CA PRO A 566 2.55 28.82 -7.98
C PRO A 566 3.63 29.17 -9.02
N ASP A 567 3.44 30.30 -9.70
CA ASP A 567 4.51 30.89 -10.52
C ASP A 567 5.65 31.35 -9.59
N LEU A 568 6.90 31.09 -10.00
CA LEU A 568 8.10 31.33 -9.19
C LEU A 568 8.92 32.48 -9.75
N LEU A 569 9.47 33.32 -8.87
CA LEU A 569 10.47 34.32 -9.20
C LEU A 569 11.80 33.93 -8.54
N VAL A 570 12.72 33.38 -9.33
CA VAL A 570 14.03 32.92 -8.85
C VAL A 570 15.06 34.05 -8.94
N LEU A 571 15.53 34.53 -7.79
CA LEU A 571 16.56 35.56 -7.69
C LEU A 571 17.94 34.89 -7.61
N GLY A 572 18.52 34.58 -8.77
CA GLY A 572 19.90 34.12 -8.89
C GLY A 572 20.81 35.19 -9.52
N ASN A 573 21.90 34.76 -10.18
CA ASN A 573 22.73 35.65 -11.03
C ASN A 573 21.92 36.41 -12.11
N THR A 574 20.77 35.87 -12.50
CA THR A 574 19.75 36.54 -13.30
C THR A 574 18.38 36.29 -12.67
N VAL A 575 17.51 37.30 -12.70
CA VAL A 575 16.12 37.17 -12.23
C VAL A 575 15.36 36.31 -13.24
N THR A 576 15.01 35.09 -12.85
CA THR A 576 14.34 34.12 -13.72
C THR A 576 12.89 33.93 -13.27
N GLN A 577 11.93 34.33 -14.12
CA GLN A 577 10.53 34.04 -13.89
C GLN A 577 10.19 32.65 -14.45
N VAL A 578 9.82 31.72 -13.57
CA VAL A 578 9.36 30.38 -13.96
C VAL A 578 7.84 30.32 -13.86
N LYS A 579 7.19 30.12 -15.01
CA LYS A 579 5.73 30.01 -15.08
C LYS A 579 5.30 28.55 -14.99
N GLN A 580 4.56 28.22 -13.94
CA GLN A 580 3.94 26.92 -13.68
C GLN A 580 2.48 26.90 -14.13
N GLN A 581 1.82 28.07 -14.20
CA GLN A 581 0.43 28.23 -14.68
C GLN A 581 -0.54 27.23 -14.03
N ASP A 582 -0.63 27.27 -12.70
CA ASP A 582 -1.59 26.49 -11.94
C ASP A 582 -2.91 27.25 -11.76
N ASN A 583 -3.99 26.68 -12.29
CA ASN A 583 -5.33 27.27 -12.25
C ASN A 583 -5.92 27.34 -10.82
N LEU A 584 -5.34 26.62 -9.86
CA LEU A 584 -5.76 26.67 -8.45
C LEU A 584 -5.14 27.85 -7.68
N VAL A 585 -4.08 28.47 -8.21
CA VAL A 585 -3.42 29.63 -7.59
C VAL A 585 -3.99 30.90 -8.20
N ALA A 586 -4.52 31.82 -7.39
CA ALA A 586 -5.10 33.05 -7.92
C ALA A 586 -4.03 33.95 -8.58
N PRO A 587 -4.40 34.73 -9.63
CA PRO A 587 -3.48 35.66 -10.28
C PRO A 587 -2.87 36.64 -9.27
N GLY A 588 -1.54 36.68 -9.20
CA GLY A 588 -0.78 37.44 -8.20
C GLY A 588 -0.10 36.57 -7.14
N GLY A 589 -0.51 35.31 -6.97
CA GLY A 589 0.13 34.32 -6.09
C GLY A 589 1.50 33.86 -6.60
N ILE A 590 2.48 34.76 -6.57
CA ILE A 590 3.86 34.52 -7.00
C ILE A 590 4.73 34.24 -5.77
N LEU A 591 5.51 33.16 -5.83
CA LEU A 591 6.47 32.83 -4.79
C LEU A 591 7.89 33.29 -5.19
N THR A 592 8.49 34.15 -4.37
CA THR A 592 9.84 34.68 -4.61
C THR A 592 10.87 33.88 -3.84
N LEU A 593 11.88 33.38 -4.58
CA LEU A 593 13.01 32.60 -4.08
C LEU A 593 14.25 33.50 -4.02
N GLY A 594 14.67 33.86 -2.81
CA GLY A 594 15.83 34.72 -2.56
C GLY A 594 17.19 34.04 -2.76
N LEU A 595 18.25 34.85 -2.75
CA LEU A 595 19.65 34.42 -2.79
C LEU A 595 20.05 33.75 -1.46
N ALA A 596 19.69 32.47 -1.28
CA ALA A 596 20.35 31.62 -0.30
C ALA A 596 21.80 31.34 -0.77
N GLU A 597 22.76 31.35 0.16
CA GLU A 597 24.19 31.28 -0.17
C GLU A 597 24.53 30.04 -1.01
N THR A 598 24.99 30.27 -2.25
CA THR A 598 25.56 29.22 -3.09
C THR A 598 26.94 28.85 -2.57
N HIS A 599 27.02 28.12 -1.45
CA HIS A 599 28.28 27.59 -0.96
C HIS A 599 28.88 26.63 -2.01
N SER A 600 30.11 26.93 -2.42
CA SER A 600 30.86 26.20 -3.43
C SER A 600 31.37 24.83 -2.97
N ASP A 601 31.29 24.54 -1.67
CA ASP A 601 32.03 23.46 -1.03
C ASP A 601 31.12 22.38 -0.44
N GLN A 602 31.05 21.27 -1.17
CA GLN A 602 30.90 19.89 -0.67
C GLN A 602 29.79 19.61 0.36
N GLY A 603 28.60 19.22 -0.11
CA GLY A 603 27.75 18.31 0.67
C GLY A 603 26.26 18.30 0.32
N HIS A 604 25.58 19.43 0.49
CA HIS A 604 24.13 19.46 0.67
C HIS A 604 23.44 20.57 -0.14
N CYS A 605 23.09 20.26 -1.39
CA CYS A 605 22.20 21.09 -2.21
C CYS A 605 20.78 20.49 -2.16
N GLY A 606 19.77 21.33 -1.94
CA GLY A 606 18.37 20.93 -1.79
C GLY A 606 17.69 21.56 -0.56
N VAL A 607 16.39 21.27 -0.40
CA VAL A 607 15.64 21.60 0.81
C VAL A 607 15.91 20.52 1.86
N SER A 608 16.61 20.84 2.95
CA SER A 608 17.03 19.86 3.97
C SER A 608 16.28 20.00 5.30
N TRP A 609 16.16 18.91 6.05
CA TRP A 609 15.57 18.93 7.39
C TRP A 609 16.31 17.95 8.30
N SER A 610 16.76 18.45 9.45
CA SER A 610 17.43 17.67 10.50
C SER A 610 16.54 17.57 11.74
N LEU A 611 16.36 16.37 12.29
CA LEU A 611 15.55 16.11 13.49
C LEU A 611 16.20 15.05 14.39
N PRO A 612 16.26 15.23 15.71
CA PRO A 612 16.61 14.17 16.66
C PRO A 612 15.41 13.25 16.91
N LEU A 613 15.48 12.02 16.41
CA LEU A 613 14.41 11.03 16.49
C LEU A 613 14.63 10.11 17.69
N ALA A 614 13.80 10.28 18.73
CA ALA A 614 13.89 9.49 19.96
C ALA A 614 13.27 8.10 19.77
N SER A 615 12.14 8.03 19.06
CA SER A 615 11.40 6.78 18.84
C SER A 615 11.89 5.94 17.65
N LEU A 616 13.07 6.20 17.08
CA LEU A 616 13.62 5.40 15.97
C LEU A 616 14.17 4.04 16.45
N ASN A 617 14.77 4.02 17.65
CA ASN A 617 15.28 2.81 18.29
C ASN A 617 14.41 2.42 19.50
N PHE A 618 14.47 1.14 19.90
CA PHE A 618 13.87 0.68 21.16
C PHE A 618 14.57 1.23 22.41
N TYR A 619 15.86 1.55 22.31
CA TYR A 619 16.69 2.06 23.41
C TYR A 619 17.90 2.82 22.84
N GLY A 620 18.36 3.84 23.57
CA GLY A 620 19.51 4.68 23.20
C GLY A 620 19.17 6.17 23.21
N ASP A 621 20.17 7.00 22.95
CA ASP A 621 19.98 8.44 22.74
C ASP A 621 19.27 8.71 21.38
N PRO A 622 18.54 9.83 21.23
CA PRO A 622 17.89 10.18 19.97
C PRO A 622 18.87 10.26 18.80
N ILE A 623 18.52 9.62 17.68
CA ILE A 623 19.34 9.68 16.46
C ILE A 623 19.00 10.97 15.73
N THR A 624 19.97 11.87 15.58
CA THR A 624 19.85 13.01 14.66
C THR A 624 19.93 12.52 13.23
N SER A 625 18.78 12.41 12.57
CA SER A 625 18.72 12.17 11.12
C SER A 625 18.62 13.49 10.37
N THR A 626 19.10 13.51 9.12
CA THR A 626 19.02 14.65 8.20
C THR A 626 18.65 14.15 6.82
N GLN A 627 17.51 14.58 6.33
CA GLN A 627 17.03 14.26 4.99
C GLN A 627 17.01 15.49 4.09
N THR A 628 17.14 15.28 2.79
CA THR A 628 17.13 16.35 1.78
C THR A 628 16.19 15.99 0.63
N LEU A 629 15.35 16.94 0.24
CA LEU A 629 14.48 16.85 -0.92
C LEU A 629 15.31 17.05 -2.20
N ASP A 630 16.01 15.98 -2.62
CA ASP A 630 16.84 15.92 -3.82
C ASP A 630 16.10 15.16 -4.95
N PRO A 631 15.95 15.69 -6.17
CA PRO A 631 15.44 14.90 -7.28
C PRO A 631 16.31 13.67 -7.62
N ASP A 632 17.58 13.58 -7.20
CA ASP A 632 18.38 12.36 -7.36
C ASP A 632 17.96 11.23 -6.36
N THR A 633 17.18 11.53 -5.31
CA THR A 633 16.50 10.50 -4.48
C THR A 633 15.11 10.15 -4.99
N SER A 634 14.65 10.77 -6.08
CA SER A 634 13.36 10.43 -6.69
C SER A 634 13.35 9.03 -7.32
N ARG A 635 12.17 8.42 -7.34
CA ARG A 635 11.96 7.06 -7.86
C ARG A 635 12.25 7.00 -9.37
N LEU A 636 12.99 5.97 -9.75
CA LEU A 636 13.45 5.74 -11.12
C LEU A 636 12.47 4.84 -11.89
N SER A 637 12.17 5.16 -13.15
CA SER A 637 11.61 4.19 -14.11
C SER A 637 12.69 3.25 -14.65
N SER A 638 12.32 2.18 -15.37
CA SER A 638 13.28 1.33 -16.10
C SER A 638 14.13 2.15 -17.11
N ARG A 639 13.52 3.13 -17.78
CA ARG A 639 14.23 4.10 -18.65
C ARG A 639 15.21 4.95 -17.86
N ASP A 640 14.83 5.46 -16.68
CA ASP A 640 15.74 6.23 -15.82
C ASP A 640 16.92 5.37 -15.35
N LEU A 641 16.67 4.12 -14.94
CA LEU A 641 17.71 3.16 -14.58
C LEU A 641 18.68 2.91 -15.75
N SER A 642 18.20 2.85 -16.99
CA SER A 642 19.06 2.72 -18.18
C SER A 642 19.96 3.94 -18.41
N TYR A 643 19.54 5.15 -18.01
CA TYR A 643 20.42 6.33 -18.00
C TYR A 643 21.48 6.25 -16.88
N VAL A 644 21.16 5.67 -15.72
CA VAL A 644 22.14 5.41 -14.66
C VAL A 644 23.19 4.40 -15.16
N GLY A 645 22.77 3.28 -15.76
CA GLY A 645 23.68 2.31 -16.37
C GLY A 645 24.55 2.88 -17.48
N LEU A 646 23.98 3.73 -18.34
CA LEU A 646 24.73 4.47 -19.37
C LEU A 646 25.73 5.45 -18.74
N GLY A 647 25.34 6.13 -17.66
CA GLY A 647 26.23 6.95 -16.86
C GLY A 647 27.43 6.17 -16.33
N SER A 648 27.19 5.01 -15.73
CA SER A 648 28.25 4.15 -15.21
C SER A 648 29.18 3.65 -16.32
N LEU A 649 28.65 3.21 -17.47
CA LEU A 649 29.48 2.86 -18.65
C LEU A 649 30.37 4.04 -19.11
N LEU A 650 29.84 5.25 -19.08
CA LEU A 650 30.54 6.48 -19.50
C LEU A 650 31.51 7.04 -18.44
N TYR A 651 31.74 6.35 -17.32
CA TYR A 651 32.72 6.70 -16.29
C TYR A 651 34.16 6.45 -16.77
N GLU A 652 34.46 5.21 -17.16
CA GLU A 652 35.80 4.77 -17.63
C GLU A 652 36.32 5.51 -18.86
N TRP A 653 35.43 6.06 -19.69
CA TRP A 653 35.85 6.88 -20.84
C TRP A 653 36.38 8.27 -20.45
N ASP A 654 36.32 8.66 -19.17
CA ASP A 654 36.76 9.95 -18.60
C ASP A 654 36.36 11.16 -19.47
N LEU A 655 35.13 11.11 -19.96
CA LEU A 655 34.61 12.06 -20.93
C LEU A 655 34.03 13.31 -20.23
N PRO A 656 34.47 14.53 -20.62
CA PRO A 656 33.78 15.76 -20.25
C PRO A 656 32.28 15.71 -20.52
N SER A 657 31.48 16.44 -19.74
CA SER A 657 30.01 16.48 -19.92
C SER A 657 29.58 16.96 -21.32
N THR A 658 30.42 17.76 -21.98
CA THR A 658 30.21 18.28 -23.34
C THR A 658 30.32 17.22 -24.44
N THR A 659 31.02 16.10 -24.19
CA THR A 659 31.30 15.07 -25.20
C THR A 659 30.39 13.84 -25.08
N VAL A 660 29.48 13.83 -24.09
CA VAL A 660 28.51 12.74 -23.87
C VAL A 660 27.69 12.45 -25.12
N SER A 661 27.20 13.47 -25.85
CA SER A 661 26.41 13.25 -27.08
C SER A 661 27.19 12.46 -28.15
N GLN A 662 28.50 12.67 -28.28
CA GLN A 662 29.34 11.98 -29.28
C GLN A 662 29.60 10.52 -28.88
N ALA A 663 29.81 10.29 -27.59
CA ALA A 663 29.97 8.95 -27.02
C ALA A 663 28.70 8.11 -27.16
N VAL A 664 27.56 8.73 -26.91
CA VAL A 664 26.23 8.15 -27.04
C VAL A 664 25.90 7.87 -28.51
N GLU A 665 26.26 8.75 -29.46
CA GLU A 665 26.16 8.48 -30.90
C GLU A 665 27.02 7.28 -31.33
N CYS A 666 28.27 7.20 -30.85
CA CYS A 666 29.17 6.09 -31.15
C CYS A 666 28.60 4.73 -30.69
N LEU A 667 27.93 4.68 -29.53
CA LEU A 667 27.26 3.47 -29.04
C LEU A 667 26.08 3.06 -29.93
N VAL A 668 25.27 4.01 -30.40
CA VAL A 668 24.15 3.72 -31.31
C VAL A 668 24.65 3.14 -32.63
N GLU A 669 25.75 3.68 -33.18
CA GLU A 669 26.36 3.15 -34.40
C GLU A 669 27.08 1.82 -34.21
N LEU A 670 27.70 1.60 -33.06
CA LEU A 670 28.28 0.29 -32.71
C LEU A 670 27.21 -0.80 -32.75
N TRP A 671 26.08 -0.58 -32.09
CA TRP A 671 24.95 -1.51 -32.10
C TRP A 671 24.36 -1.68 -33.51
N ALA A 672 24.17 -0.58 -34.26
CA ALA A 672 23.68 -0.65 -35.64
C ALA A 672 24.63 -1.44 -36.56
N PHE A 673 25.94 -1.25 -36.44
CA PHE A 673 26.96 -1.98 -37.20
C PHE A 673 26.94 -3.48 -36.86
N LEU A 674 26.86 -3.85 -35.58
CA LEU A 674 26.75 -5.24 -35.12
C LEU A 674 25.47 -5.90 -35.67
N CYS A 675 24.32 -5.23 -35.59
CA CYS A 675 23.05 -5.74 -36.16
C CYS A 675 23.09 -5.97 -37.68
N ARG A 676 23.86 -5.17 -38.43
CA ARG A 676 24.03 -5.33 -39.89
C ARG A 676 25.01 -6.43 -40.27
N ASN A 677 26.10 -6.58 -39.52
CA ASN A 677 27.28 -7.33 -39.96
C ASN A 677 27.58 -8.61 -39.15
N VAL A 678 27.01 -8.78 -37.95
CA VAL A 678 27.18 -9.97 -37.11
C VAL A 678 25.87 -10.77 -37.13
N GLY A 679 25.92 -11.97 -37.71
CA GLY A 679 24.74 -12.81 -37.90
C GLY A 679 24.05 -13.16 -36.58
N GLY A 680 22.71 -13.11 -36.57
CA GLY A 680 21.88 -13.46 -35.41
C GLY A 680 21.24 -12.28 -34.65
N LEU A 681 21.48 -11.03 -35.07
CA LEU A 681 20.98 -9.81 -34.39
C LEU A 681 19.86 -9.04 -35.12
N GLY A 682 19.38 -9.55 -36.27
CA GLY A 682 18.34 -8.89 -37.08
C GLY A 682 16.90 -9.33 -36.71
N PRO A 683 15.89 -8.45 -36.85
CA PRO A 683 14.49 -8.84 -36.69
C PRO A 683 14.02 -9.63 -37.92
N LEU A 684 13.62 -10.89 -37.71
CA LEU A 684 12.89 -11.74 -38.67
C LEU A 684 13.55 -11.94 -40.05
N SER A 685 14.59 -12.78 -40.11
CA SER A 685 15.09 -13.38 -41.36
C SER A 685 15.29 -14.89 -41.19
N ALA A 686 14.69 -15.68 -42.09
CA ALA A 686 14.82 -17.14 -42.09
C ALA A 686 16.27 -17.59 -42.39
N PRO A 687 16.72 -18.77 -41.91
CA PRO A 687 18.10 -19.20 -42.05
C PRO A 687 18.45 -19.54 -43.50
N SER A 688 19.22 -18.66 -44.13
CA SER A 688 19.85 -18.91 -45.43
C SER A 688 20.95 -19.96 -45.31
N ARG A 689 20.84 -21.06 -46.07
CA ARG A 689 21.86 -22.13 -46.10
C ARG A 689 23.18 -21.60 -46.67
N GLY A 690 24.21 -21.50 -45.83
CA GLY A 690 25.56 -21.10 -46.27
C GLY A 690 26.61 -21.20 -45.15
N SER A 691 27.22 -22.38 -45.02
CA SER A 691 28.48 -22.67 -44.30
C SER A 691 28.85 -21.75 -43.12
N VAL A 692 28.44 -22.12 -41.91
CA VAL A 692 29.03 -21.58 -40.68
C VAL A 692 30.39 -22.24 -40.49
N GLN A 693 31.48 -21.46 -40.53
CA GLN A 693 32.73 -21.88 -39.88
C GLN A 693 32.64 -21.53 -38.40
N SER A 694 32.94 -22.51 -37.56
CA SER A 694 32.92 -22.45 -36.10
C SER A 694 33.81 -21.34 -35.54
N ASP A 695 33.33 -20.59 -34.55
CA ASP A 695 34.16 -19.72 -33.72
C ASP A 695 33.97 -20.09 -32.23
N SER A 696 35.06 -20.43 -31.55
CA SER A 696 35.06 -21.28 -30.34
C SER A 696 34.80 -20.53 -29.02
N LEU A 697 34.05 -19.42 -29.07
CA LEU A 697 33.78 -18.53 -27.93
C LEU A 697 32.32 -18.10 -27.95
N GLY A 698 31.47 -18.85 -27.24
CA GLY A 698 30.03 -18.59 -27.12
C GLY A 698 29.70 -17.30 -26.37
N LEU A 699 29.83 -16.16 -27.04
CA LEU A 699 29.41 -14.84 -26.56
C LEU A 699 27.96 -14.55 -26.98
N GLN A 700 27.19 -14.13 -25.98
CA GLN A 700 25.74 -14.01 -25.94
C GLN A 700 25.19 -12.92 -26.89
N PRO A 701 23.87 -12.92 -27.20
CA PRO A 701 23.21 -11.70 -27.67
C PRO A 701 23.47 -10.55 -26.69
N TRP A 702 23.93 -9.40 -27.19
CA TRP A 702 24.39 -8.26 -26.39
C TRP A 702 23.20 -7.48 -25.78
N LYS A 703 22.41 -8.11 -24.90
CA LYS A 703 21.22 -7.52 -24.25
C LYS A 703 21.52 -6.20 -23.55
N TRP A 704 22.61 -6.16 -22.78
CA TRP A 704 23.07 -4.94 -22.13
C TRP A 704 23.39 -3.82 -23.13
N LEU A 705 24.00 -4.14 -24.28
CA LEU A 705 24.33 -3.14 -25.29
C LEU A 705 23.05 -2.60 -25.94
N LYS A 706 22.06 -3.47 -26.22
CA LYS A 706 20.72 -3.07 -26.67
C LYS A 706 20.06 -2.10 -25.67
N MET A 707 20.07 -2.42 -24.38
CA MET A 707 19.54 -1.55 -23.32
C MET A 707 20.23 -0.17 -23.32
N LEU A 708 21.56 -0.14 -23.31
CA LEU A 708 22.32 1.12 -23.30
C LEU A 708 22.13 1.91 -24.60
N CYS A 709 21.94 1.25 -25.75
CA CYS A 709 21.64 1.89 -27.03
C CYS A 709 20.20 2.43 -27.12
N ASN A 710 19.24 1.80 -26.42
CA ASN A 710 17.89 2.35 -26.25
C ASN A 710 17.92 3.60 -25.36
N ALA A 711 18.68 3.57 -24.25
CA ALA A 711 18.95 4.74 -23.42
C ALA A 711 19.63 5.85 -24.24
N ALA A 712 20.61 5.48 -25.08
CA ALA A 712 21.36 6.40 -25.92
C ALA A 712 20.47 7.17 -26.92
N ARG A 713 19.62 6.46 -27.67
CA ARG A 713 18.63 7.10 -28.56
C ARG A 713 17.67 8.00 -27.78
N SER A 714 17.11 7.45 -26.69
CA SER A 714 16.21 8.17 -25.79
C SER A 714 16.84 9.41 -25.14
N PHE A 715 18.17 9.49 -25.05
CA PHE A 715 18.90 10.69 -24.61
C PHE A 715 18.99 11.72 -25.74
N LEU A 716 19.39 11.29 -26.94
CA LEU A 716 19.54 12.14 -28.13
C LEU A 716 18.22 12.80 -28.55
N ASP A 717 17.10 12.07 -28.43
CA ASP A 717 15.76 12.57 -28.78
C ASP A 717 15.15 13.52 -27.73
N ALA A 718 15.64 13.48 -26.48
CA ALA A 718 15.06 14.23 -25.37
C ALA A 718 15.31 15.74 -25.46
N GLN A 719 14.31 16.55 -25.09
CA GLN A 719 14.38 18.02 -25.09
C GLN A 719 13.91 18.64 -23.77
N GLY A 720 14.35 19.85 -23.47
CA GLY A 720 13.94 20.62 -22.28
C GLY A 720 14.14 19.86 -20.96
N VAL A 721 13.08 19.81 -20.15
CA VAL A 721 13.05 19.18 -18.82
C VAL A 721 13.47 17.70 -18.85
N GLU A 722 13.10 16.95 -19.89
CA GLU A 722 13.46 15.53 -20.02
C GLU A 722 14.96 15.35 -20.29
N ARG A 723 15.54 16.21 -21.13
CA ARG A 723 16.98 16.22 -21.41
C ARG A 723 17.77 16.54 -20.15
N GLU A 724 17.28 17.48 -19.34
CA GLU A 724 17.91 17.84 -18.07
C GLU A 724 17.88 16.68 -17.05
N ARG A 725 16.72 16.02 -16.89
CA ARG A 725 16.58 14.80 -16.07
C ARG A 725 17.55 13.70 -16.52
N ALA A 726 17.61 13.41 -17.82
CA ALA A 726 18.50 12.39 -18.36
C ALA A 726 19.99 12.74 -18.15
N CYS A 727 20.40 14.00 -18.36
CA CYS A 727 21.75 14.47 -18.04
C CYS A 727 22.12 14.25 -16.56
N ARG A 728 21.19 14.56 -15.63
CA ARG A 728 21.40 14.37 -14.18
C ARG A 728 21.57 12.89 -13.83
N LEU A 729 20.75 12.00 -14.40
CA LEU A 729 20.83 10.54 -14.17
C LEU A 729 22.11 9.92 -14.72
N ILE A 730 22.59 10.35 -15.89
CA ILE A 730 23.90 9.97 -16.43
C ILE A 730 25.03 10.41 -15.47
N GLN A 731 24.96 11.62 -14.92
CA GLN A 731 25.94 12.07 -13.92
C GLN A 731 25.84 11.30 -12.60
N PHE A 732 24.64 10.94 -12.14
CA PHE A 732 24.45 10.09 -10.97
C PHE A 732 25.07 8.70 -11.18
N GLY A 733 24.82 8.07 -12.33
CA GLY A 733 25.42 6.79 -12.71
C GLY A 733 26.95 6.83 -12.78
N ARG A 734 27.55 7.94 -13.24
CA ARG A 734 29.00 8.16 -13.17
C ARG A 734 29.52 8.18 -11.74
N ARG A 735 28.88 8.95 -10.85
CA ARG A 735 29.29 9.06 -9.42
C ARG A 735 29.14 7.75 -8.65
N ARG A 736 28.35 6.79 -9.16
CA ARG A 736 28.06 5.49 -8.55
C ARG A 736 28.68 4.30 -9.27
N ALA A 737 29.44 4.54 -10.34
CA ALA A 737 29.90 3.48 -11.25
C ALA A 737 30.69 2.37 -10.52
N GLU A 738 31.64 2.76 -9.67
CA GLU A 738 32.47 1.86 -8.87
C GLU A 738 31.65 0.94 -7.95
N GLN A 739 30.66 1.50 -7.24
CA GLN A 739 29.82 0.69 -6.34
C GLN A 739 28.83 -0.17 -7.13
N PHE A 740 28.13 0.42 -8.10
CA PHE A 740 27.00 -0.20 -8.79
C PHE A 740 27.40 -1.33 -9.73
N LEU A 741 28.42 -1.09 -10.56
CA LEU A 741 28.91 -2.02 -11.58
C LEU A 741 30.30 -2.59 -11.26
N SER A 742 30.82 -2.39 -10.03
CA SER A 742 32.05 -3.04 -9.55
C SER A 742 33.28 -2.79 -10.46
N TYR A 743 33.50 -1.54 -10.87
CA TYR A 743 34.69 -1.14 -11.61
C TYR A 743 35.97 -1.26 -10.76
N ASP A 744 37.05 -1.75 -11.38
CA ASP A 744 38.39 -1.81 -10.79
C ASP A 744 39.23 -0.62 -11.26
N THR A 745 39.39 0.38 -10.40
CA THR A 745 40.18 1.59 -10.65
C THR A 745 41.68 1.34 -10.82
N GLY A 746 42.17 0.13 -10.52
CA GLY A 746 43.55 -0.29 -10.79
C GLY A 746 43.81 -0.63 -12.27
N LEU A 747 42.77 -0.96 -13.03
CA LEU A 747 42.88 -1.38 -14.43
C LEU A 747 42.60 -0.20 -15.38
N LYS A 748 43.65 0.54 -15.76
CA LYS A 748 43.59 1.54 -16.85
C LYS A 748 43.35 0.86 -18.21
N THR A 749 42.10 0.50 -18.51
CA THR A 749 41.72 -0.10 -19.79
C THR A 749 41.26 0.96 -20.79
N ASN A 750 41.57 0.76 -22.07
CA ASN A 750 40.90 1.49 -23.15
C ASN A 750 39.50 0.87 -23.29
N PHE A 751 38.55 1.25 -22.43
CA PHE A 751 37.28 0.54 -22.23
C PHE A 751 36.49 0.29 -23.54
N LEU A 752 36.01 -0.95 -23.74
CA LEU A 752 35.51 -1.55 -25.00
C LEU A 752 36.50 -1.60 -26.18
N GLY A 753 37.77 -1.28 -25.98
CA GLY A 753 38.81 -1.16 -27.01
C GLY A 753 38.68 0.08 -27.91
N LEU A 754 37.63 0.90 -27.73
CA LEU A 754 37.31 2.02 -28.62
C LEU A 754 38.19 3.25 -28.41
N LEU A 755 38.96 3.32 -27.33
CA LEU A 755 39.94 4.39 -27.11
C LEU A 755 41.37 4.01 -27.52
N ASP A 756 41.60 2.77 -28.00
CA ASP A 756 42.90 2.35 -28.51
C ASP A 756 43.05 2.60 -30.03
N SER A 757 43.99 3.47 -30.40
CA SER A 757 44.38 3.71 -31.79
C SER A 757 44.91 2.45 -32.51
N ARG A 758 45.53 1.51 -31.79
CA ARG A 758 46.07 0.26 -32.35
C ARG A 758 44.95 -0.72 -32.68
N ALA A 759 43.96 -0.85 -31.80
CA ALA A 759 42.71 -1.58 -32.05
C ALA A 759 41.93 -0.97 -33.22
N PHE A 760 41.73 0.36 -33.24
CA PHE A 760 41.03 1.04 -34.33
C PHE A 760 41.66 0.77 -35.70
N ILE A 761 42.95 1.11 -35.89
CA ILE A 761 43.64 0.90 -37.16
C ILE A 761 43.74 -0.58 -37.52
N GLY A 762 43.94 -1.46 -36.54
CA GLY A 762 43.95 -2.91 -36.74
C GLY A 762 42.61 -3.48 -37.20
N SER A 763 41.49 -2.82 -36.88
CA SER A 763 40.14 -3.23 -37.25
C SER A 763 39.70 -2.80 -38.66
N LEU A 764 40.35 -1.80 -39.27
CA LEU A 764 39.98 -1.31 -40.60
C LEU A 764 40.31 -2.33 -41.70
N ARG A 765 39.39 -2.47 -42.68
CA ARG A 765 39.41 -3.53 -43.71
C ARG A 765 40.67 -3.55 -44.58
N ASP A 766 41.11 -2.40 -45.10
CA ASP A 766 42.17 -2.31 -46.10
C ASP A 766 43.15 -1.15 -45.84
N THR A 767 44.31 -1.21 -46.51
CA THR A 767 45.42 -0.28 -46.32
C THR A 767 45.10 1.15 -46.77
N GLU A 768 44.31 1.35 -47.83
CA GLU A 768 43.94 2.71 -48.28
C GLU A 768 42.93 3.34 -47.35
N THR A 769 41.97 2.57 -46.82
CA THR A 769 41.09 3.00 -45.73
C THR A 769 41.90 3.41 -44.49
N LYS A 770 42.88 2.61 -44.05
CA LYS A 770 43.78 2.98 -42.95
C LYS A 770 44.50 4.31 -43.23
N ILE A 771 45.12 4.46 -44.40
CA ILE A 771 45.80 5.70 -44.81
C ILE A 771 44.82 6.88 -44.86
N SER A 772 43.60 6.69 -45.33
CA SER A 772 42.55 7.72 -45.41
C SER A 772 42.18 8.25 -44.02
N TYR A 773 41.89 7.35 -43.06
CA TYR A 773 41.59 7.73 -41.68
C TYR A 773 42.78 8.40 -40.97
N LEU A 774 44.01 7.88 -41.17
CA LEU A 774 45.25 8.53 -40.68
C LEU A 774 45.39 9.96 -41.24
N ARG A 775 45.26 10.15 -42.56
CA ARG A 775 45.33 11.48 -43.21
C ARG A 775 44.23 12.42 -42.72
N GLN A 776 42.99 11.92 -42.57
CA GLN A 776 41.86 12.72 -42.08
C GLN A 776 42.12 13.20 -40.64
N TRP A 777 42.59 12.32 -39.75
CA TRP A 777 42.97 12.71 -38.39
C TRP A 777 44.14 13.69 -38.36
N ALA A 778 45.20 13.45 -39.14
CA ALA A 778 46.34 14.37 -39.26
C ALA A 778 45.89 15.76 -39.69
N SER A 779 45.11 15.87 -40.78
CA SER A 779 44.61 17.15 -41.32
C SER A 779 43.73 17.96 -40.35
N ARG A 780 43.14 17.31 -39.34
CA ARG A 780 42.28 17.94 -38.33
C ARG A 780 43.03 18.29 -37.04
N SER A 781 44.16 17.65 -36.77
CA SER A 781 44.92 17.85 -35.53
C SER A 781 46.21 18.64 -35.74
N PHE A 782 46.82 18.60 -36.93
CA PHE A 782 48.13 19.24 -37.21
C PHE A 782 48.22 19.74 -38.66
N SER A 783 48.26 21.07 -38.85
CA SER A 783 48.48 21.72 -40.15
C SER A 783 49.96 21.99 -40.47
N ASP A 784 50.78 22.25 -39.44
CA ASP A 784 52.10 22.90 -39.58
C ASP A 784 53.25 22.13 -38.90
N LYS A 785 53.21 20.78 -38.86
CA LYS A 785 54.22 19.95 -38.18
C LYS A 785 54.85 18.88 -39.08
N ASP A 786 56.15 18.64 -38.90
CA ASP A 786 56.92 17.59 -39.59
C ASP A 786 56.43 16.18 -39.19
N THR A 787 55.50 15.61 -39.98
CA THR A 787 54.85 14.31 -39.72
C THR A 787 55.12 13.28 -40.82
N VAL A 788 55.29 12.02 -40.43
CA VAL A 788 55.59 10.88 -41.31
C VAL A 788 54.55 9.78 -41.11
N LEU A 789 53.92 9.34 -42.20
CA LEU A 789 52.95 8.24 -42.21
C LEU A 789 53.63 6.94 -42.67
N GLN A 790 53.83 6.00 -41.75
CA GLN A 790 54.28 4.64 -42.03
C GLN A 790 53.08 3.74 -42.33
N TYR A 791 53.17 2.87 -43.33
CA TYR A 791 52.15 1.87 -43.60
C TYR A 791 52.73 0.61 -44.27
N LYS A 792 52.07 -0.52 -44.04
CA LYS A 792 52.45 -1.82 -44.58
C LYS A 792 52.00 -1.94 -46.04
N VAL A 793 52.97 -1.98 -46.96
CA VAL A 793 52.70 -2.16 -48.39
C VAL A 793 52.22 -3.59 -48.67
N THR A 794 50.91 -3.79 -48.67
CA THR A 794 50.27 -5.02 -49.17
C THR A 794 50.44 -5.10 -50.69
N LYS A 795 51.09 -6.17 -51.18
CA LYS A 795 51.44 -6.41 -52.60
C LYS A 795 50.19 -6.26 -53.50
N PRO A 796 50.07 -5.21 -54.35
CA PRO A 796 48.93 -5.05 -55.25
C PRO A 796 48.93 -6.15 -56.31
N ALA A 797 47.74 -6.67 -56.66
CA ALA A 797 47.59 -7.71 -57.69
C ALA A 797 48.11 -7.29 -59.09
N ALA A 798 48.33 -6.00 -59.32
CA ALA A 798 48.79 -5.43 -60.59
C ALA A 798 50.31 -5.08 -60.65
N LEU A 799 51.10 -5.31 -59.59
CA LEU A 799 52.54 -5.02 -59.62
C LEU A 799 53.39 -6.26 -59.91
N SER A 800 54.19 -6.20 -60.98
CA SER A 800 55.14 -7.25 -61.31
C SER A 800 56.24 -7.38 -60.25
N GLU A 801 56.71 -8.61 -60.05
CA GLU A 801 57.56 -8.99 -58.92
C GLU A 801 58.91 -8.24 -58.86
N LYS A 802 59.38 -7.72 -60.00
CA LYS A 802 60.56 -6.84 -60.07
C LYS A 802 60.35 -5.48 -59.40
N ARG A 803 59.16 -4.87 -59.49
CA ARG A 803 58.88 -3.56 -58.85
C ARG A 803 58.75 -3.70 -57.33
N TYR A 804 58.14 -4.78 -56.85
CA TYR A 804 57.99 -5.04 -55.41
C TYR A 804 59.35 -5.28 -54.71
N ARG A 805 60.32 -5.90 -55.38
CA ARG A 805 61.69 -6.04 -54.84
C ARG A 805 62.44 -4.71 -54.75
N TYR A 806 62.23 -3.79 -55.71
CA TYR A 806 62.87 -2.48 -55.68
C TYR A 806 62.37 -1.59 -54.52
N SER A 807 61.09 -1.67 -54.15
CA SER A 807 60.56 -0.93 -52.99
C SER A 807 61.06 -1.42 -51.63
N GLN A 808 61.57 -2.66 -51.52
CA GLN A 808 62.14 -3.17 -50.26
C GLN A 808 63.62 -2.80 -50.05
N GLN A 809 64.32 -2.24 -51.05
CA GLN A 809 65.71 -1.81 -50.89
C GLN A 809 65.89 -0.39 -50.31
N SER A 810 64.80 0.26 -49.89
CA SER A 810 64.86 1.46 -49.05
C SER A 810 64.75 1.06 -47.58
N THR A 811 65.89 1.08 -46.90
CA THR A 811 66.13 0.60 -45.53
C THR A 811 65.33 1.31 -44.44
N VAL A 812 64.38 0.61 -43.79
CA VAL A 812 64.15 0.60 -42.32
C VAL A 812 63.53 -0.77 -41.94
N LEU A 813 64.35 -1.81 -41.71
CA LEU A 813 63.83 -3.17 -41.45
C LEU A 813 64.42 -3.92 -40.23
N ASP A 814 65.42 -3.37 -39.53
CA ASP A 814 66.19 -4.11 -38.50
C ASP A 814 66.07 -3.60 -37.04
N VAL A 815 65.23 -2.59 -36.75
CA VAL A 815 65.21 -1.97 -35.40
C VAL A 815 64.18 -2.60 -34.45
N ILE A 816 63.09 -3.20 -34.94
CA ILE A 816 61.99 -3.68 -34.07
C ILE A 816 62.28 -5.07 -33.45
N ALA A 817 63.08 -5.91 -34.10
CA ALA A 817 63.30 -7.31 -33.71
C ALA A 817 64.21 -7.53 -32.47
N ARG A 818 64.41 -6.52 -31.62
CA ARG A 818 65.30 -6.59 -30.43
C ARG A 818 64.65 -6.18 -29.10
N LEU A 819 63.33 -5.98 -29.04
CA LEU A 819 62.61 -5.62 -27.81
C LEU A 819 61.63 -6.71 -27.29
N GLU A 820 61.43 -7.81 -28.00
CA GLU A 820 60.58 -8.94 -27.54
C GLU A 820 61.36 -9.98 -26.69
N GLY A 821 62.49 -9.57 -26.11
CA GLY A 821 63.42 -10.44 -25.37
C GLY A 821 63.40 -10.23 -23.85
N SER A 822 62.49 -10.92 -23.17
CA SER A 822 62.53 -11.31 -21.73
C SER A 822 62.80 -10.25 -20.65
N LEU A 823 61.78 -9.97 -19.82
CA LEU A 823 61.90 -9.61 -18.39
C LEU A 823 60.58 -9.96 -17.65
N PRO A 824 60.60 -10.38 -16.37
CA PRO A 824 59.40 -10.72 -15.60
C PRO A 824 58.86 -9.54 -14.75
N ASP A 825 57.59 -9.66 -14.36
CA ASP A 825 56.84 -8.90 -13.35
C ASP A 825 56.86 -7.36 -13.34
N GLY A 826 55.68 -6.78 -13.56
CA GLY A 826 55.11 -5.88 -12.56
C GLY A 826 55.64 -4.45 -12.46
N THR A 827 55.87 -3.73 -13.57
CA THR A 827 55.75 -2.25 -13.57
C THR A 827 55.64 -1.67 -14.99
N THR A 828 54.45 -1.22 -15.39
CA THR A 828 54.23 -0.57 -16.69
C THR A 828 54.64 0.91 -16.66
N ARG A 829 55.93 1.18 -16.84
CA ARG A 829 56.38 2.47 -17.40
C ARG A 829 56.03 2.50 -18.88
N SER A 830 55.52 3.63 -19.37
CA SER A 830 55.21 3.82 -20.79
C SER A 830 56.50 3.97 -21.60
N GLU A 831 56.96 2.91 -22.25
CA GLU A 831 58.07 2.98 -23.22
C GLU A 831 57.61 3.67 -24.51
N GLU A 832 58.14 4.87 -24.77
CA GLU A 832 57.90 5.59 -26.03
C GLU A 832 58.45 4.77 -27.21
N THR A 833 57.56 4.38 -28.13
CA THR A 833 57.98 3.71 -29.38
C THR A 833 58.66 4.72 -30.31
N GLN A 834 59.98 4.83 -30.21
CA GLN A 834 60.82 5.71 -31.03
C GLN A 834 61.32 4.99 -32.29
N VAL A 835 61.21 5.63 -33.44
CA VAL A 835 61.70 5.12 -34.73
C VAL A 835 62.75 6.08 -35.30
N HIS A 836 63.89 5.53 -35.69
CA HIS A 836 64.96 6.27 -36.36
C HIS A 836 64.77 6.17 -37.88
N PHE A 837 64.59 7.31 -38.54
CA PHE A 837 64.60 7.39 -40.00
C PHE A 837 65.96 7.92 -40.46
N GLU A 838 66.73 7.08 -41.16
CA GLU A 838 68.04 7.45 -41.70
C GLU A 838 67.92 8.03 -43.12
N THR A 839 67.94 9.36 -43.23
CA THR A 839 68.16 10.04 -44.51
C THR A 839 69.65 10.21 -44.77
N ARG A 840 70.15 9.58 -45.86
CA ARG A 840 71.56 9.69 -46.31
C ARG A 840 72.02 11.14 -46.54
N PRO A 841 73.33 11.39 -46.45
CA PRO A 841 74.08 11.58 -45.23
C PRO A 841 74.13 13.08 -44.90
N SER A 842 73.19 13.56 -44.09
CA SER A 842 73.20 14.92 -43.52
C SER A 842 72.98 14.83 -42.01
N ALA A 843 73.64 15.72 -41.25
CA ALA A 843 73.96 15.47 -39.85
C ALA A 843 72.74 15.44 -38.89
N LYS A 844 72.82 14.56 -37.88
CA LYS A 844 71.85 14.31 -36.81
C LYS A 844 70.55 13.65 -37.30
N GLY A 845 70.56 12.31 -37.34
CA GLY A 845 69.37 11.49 -37.56
C GLY A 845 68.17 11.98 -36.76
N GLN A 846 67.05 12.19 -37.45
CA GLN A 846 65.83 12.68 -36.84
C GLN A 846 65.14 11.51 -36.12
N ILE A 847 64.80 11.73 -34.84
CA ILE A 847 64.06 10.77 -34.05
C ILE A 847 62.59 11.09 -34.26
N TYR A 848 61.82 10.10 -34.70
CA TYR A 848 60.39 10.21 -34.88
C TYR A 848 59.69 9.41 -33.79
N ILE A 849 58.74 10.04 -33.09
CA ILE A 849 57.98 9.42 -32.00
C ILE A 849 56.62 8.99 -32.53
N LEU A 850 56.15 7.79 -32.17
CA LEU A 850 54.81 7.33 -32.52
C LEU A 850 53.77 8.33 -31.98
N LEU A 851 52.95 8.86 -32.87
CA LEU A 851 51.90 9.82 -32.54
C LEU A 851 50.52 9.13 -32.53
N TRP A 852 50.20 8.34 -33.55
CA TRP A 852 48.89 7.67 -33.65
C TRP A 852 48.91 6.42 -34.52
N GLY A 853 48.15 5.38 -34.16
CA GLY A 853 47.98 4.14 -34.95
C GLY A 853 48.87 2.98 -34.52
N LYS A 854 49.01 1.97 -35.39
CA LYS A 854 49.69 0.70 -35.11
C LYS A 854 51.03 0.58 -35.85
N PRO A 855 52.18 0.64 -35.15
CA PRO A 855 53.50 0.43 -35.74
C PRO A 855 53.57 -0.86 -36.56
N GLY A 856 54.18 -0.81 -37.74
CA GLY A 856 54.30 -1.96 -38.65
C GLY A 856 53.02 -2.36 -39.41
N ASP A 857 51.89 -1.70 -39.18
CA ASP A 857 50.64 -1.86 -39.94
C ASP A 857 50.24 -0.54 -40.62
N ALA A 858 49.84 0.47 -39.84
CA ALA A 858 49.72 1.85 -40.31
C ALA A 858 49.75 2.83 -39.12
N ALA A 859 50.61 3.85 -39.16
CA ALA A 859 50.81 4.79 -38.06
C ALA A 859 51.38 6.15 -38.54
N ILE A 860 51.13 7.20 -37.76
CA ILE A 860 51.74 8.53 -37.91
C ILE A 860 52.79 8.72 -36.81
N PHE A 861 53.91 9.34 -37.19
CA PHE A 861 55.00 9.73 -36.31
C PHE A 861 55.32 11.23 -36.49
N VAL A 862 55.87 11.87 -35.45
CA VAL A 862 56.26 13.30 -35.47
C VAL A 862 57.73 13.49 -35.11
N ASN A 863 58.38 14.50 -35.71
CA ASN A 863 59.80 14.80 -35.52
C ASN A 863 60.09 15.42 -34.13
N ARG A 864 60.98 14.79 -33.36
CA ARG A 864 61.32 15.16 -31.96
C ARG A 864 61.99 16.53 -31.78
N LYS A 865 62.32 17.25 -32.85
CA LYS A 865 63.02 18.55 -32.80
C LYS A 865 62.09 19.77 -32.74
N GLU A 866 60.82 19.62 -33.05
CA GLU A 866 59.81 20.67 -32.80
C GLU A 866 59.46 20.72 -31.31
N ASP A 867 59.01 21.89 -30.84
CA ASP A 867 58.97 22.25 -29.42
C ASP A 867 58.12 21.29 -28.57
N ARG A 868 58.55 21.02 -27.32
CA ARG A 868 57.86 20.09 -26.41
C ARG A 868 56.53 20.64 -25.86
N GLY A 869 56.15 21.87 -26.20
CA GLY A 869 54.83 22.42 -25.91
C GLY A 869 53.73 21.67 -26.65
N ASP A 870 52.84 21.03 -25.89
CA ASP A 870 51.55 20.48 -26.34
C ASP A 870 51.60 19.59 -27.60
N LEU A 871 52.66 18.79 -27.76
CA LEU A 871 52.75 17.76 -28.81
C LEU A 871 51.82 16.56 -28.53
N ILE A 872 51.55 16.25 -27.26
CA ILE A 872 50.40 15.43 -26.85
C ILE A 872 49.20 16.37 -26.65
N GLY A 873 48.85 17.11 -27.70
CA GLY A 873 47.85 18.17 -27.65
C GLY A 873 46.45 17.61 -27.50
N ASN A 874 46.03 17.38 -26.25
CA ASN A 874 44.69 16.94 -25.82
C ASN A 874 44.02 16.04 -26.87
N ASP A 875 44.50 14.80 -26.96
CA ASP A 875 43.90 13.76 -27.81
C ASP A 875 42.59 13.30 -27.15
N THR A 876 41.62 14.22 -27.14
CA THR A 876 40.38 14.08 -26.38
C THR A 876 39.63 12.84 -26.87
N PRO A 877 39.13 11.98 -25.96
CA PRO A 877 38.35 10.80 -26.31
C PRO A 877 37.19 11.08 -27.30
N SER A 878 36.68 12.33 -27.32
CA SER A 878 35.76 12.85 -28.35
C SER A 878 36.20 12.61 -29.80
N LYS A 879 37.49 12.83 -30.12
CA LYS A 879 38.05 12.66 -31.47
C LYS A 879 38.02 11.18 -31.86
N PHE A 880 38.46 10.30 -30.96
CA PHE A 880 38.44 8.84 -31.17
C PHE A 880 37.02 8.33 -31.43
N LEU A 881 36.07 8.71 -30.59
CA LEU A 881 34.67 8.34 -30.74
C LEU A 881 34.09 8.82 -32.07
N SER A 882 34.43 10.04 -32.52
CA SER A 882 33.99 10.53 -33.84
C SER A 882 34.53 9.73 -35.03
N LEU A 883 35.76 9.19 -34.92
CA LEU A 883 36.36 8.34 -35.96
C LEU A 883 35.74 6.94 -35.98
N TRP A 884 35.47 6.36 -34.80
CA TRP A 884 34.73 5.11 -34.68
C TRP A 884 33.30 5.25 -35.22
N THR A 885 32.57 6.29 -34.83
CA THR A 885 31.23 6.60 -35.36
C THR A 885 31.24 6.65 -36.88
N LEU A 886 32.22 7.33 -37.50
CA LEU A 886 32.34 7.38 -38.96
C LEU A 886 32.66 6.01 -39.57
N ALA A 887 33.63 5.27 -39.01
CA ALA A 887 34.05 3.97 -39.53
C ALA A 887 32.96 2.88 -39.40
N LEU A 888 32.15 2.94 -38.34
CA LEU A 888 30.99 2.08 -38.13
C LEU A 888 29.82 2.48 -39.06
N LYS A 889 29.61 3.77 -39.34
CA LYS A 889 28.63 4.26 -40.33
C LYS A 889 28.99 3.86 -41.76
N THR A 890 30.27 3.86 -42.13
CA THR A 890 30.73 3.51 -43.49
C THR A 890 31.11 2.03 -43.67
N ASP A 891 30.76 1.16 -42.71
CA ASP A 891 31.15 -0.26 -42.64
C ASP A 891 32.67 -0.54 -42.87
N ALA A 892 33.54 0.44 -42.57
CA ALA A 892 34.98 0.39 -42.80
C ALA A 892 35.74 -0.55 -41.84
N VAL A 893 35.08 -0.95 -40.75
CA VAL A 893 35.55 -1.88 -39.72
C VAL A 893 35.31 -3.34 -40.14
N ARG A 894 36.19 -4.25 -39.75
CA ARG A 894 36.02 -5.71 -39.86
C ARG A 894 35.18 -6.26 -38.70
N PRO A 895 34.04 -6.95 -38.95
CA PRO A 895 33.16 -7.45 -37.90
C PRO A 895 33.85 -8.41 -36.92
N ASP A 896 34.57 -9.41 -37.42
CA ASP A 896 35.27 -10.43 -36.61
C ASP A 896 36.34 -9.81 -35.69
N ILE A 897 37.07 -8.80 -36.19
CA ILE A 897 38.09 -8.10 -35.38
C ILE A 897 37.43 -7.23 -34.31
N LEU A 898 36.32 -6.56 -34.63
CA LEU A 898 35.55 -5.81 -33.64
C LEU A 898 34.98 -6.74 -32.55
N ASN A 899 34.44 -7.89 -32.93
CA ASN A 899 33.97 -8.91 -32.00
C ASN A 899 35.11 -9.42 -31.09
N GLN A 900 36.30 -9.64 -31.66
CA GLN A 900 37.49 -10.02 -30.90
C GLN A 900 37.92 -8.93 -29.90
N ILE A 901 37.93 -7.65 -30.31
CA ILE A 901 38.27 -6.50 -29.45
C ILE A 901 37.30 -6.42 -28.26
N LEU A 902 35.99 -6.46 -28.52
CA LEU A 902 34.97 -6.44 -27.48
C LEU A 902 35.09 -7.65 -26.54
N GLY A 903 35.32 -8.86 -27.10
CA GLY A 903 35.51 -10.08 -26.33
C GLY A 903 36.77 -10.09 -25.46
N VAL A 904 37.84 -9.38 -25.84
CA VAL A 904 39.02 -9.15 -24.97
C VAL A 904 38.64 -8.24 -23.80
N ALA A 905 38.06 -7.07 -24.09
CA ALA A 905 37.65 -6.11 -23.06
C ALA A 905 36.67 -6.73 -22.03
N MET A 906 35.79 -7.63 -22.47
CA MET A 906 34.86 -8.37 -21.60
C MET A 906 35.56 -9.39 -20.68
N ARG A 907 36.64 -10.04 -21.13
CA ARG A 907 37.41 -10.98 -20.30
C ARG A 907 38.29 -10.25 -19.28
N GLU A 908 38.85 -9.10 -19.65
CA GLU A 908 39.66 -8.27 -18.76
C GLU A 908 38.82 -7.65 -17.64
N ASN A 909 37.56 -7.32 -17.90
CA ASN A 909 36.65 -6.66 -16.95
C ASN A 909 35.46 -7.57 -16.55
N LYS A 910 35.73 -8.83 -16.23
CA LYS A 910 34.68 -9.86 -16.02
C LYS A 910 33.61 -9.45 -15.01
N ASP A 911 34.01 -8.92 -13.86
CA ASP A 911 33.10 -8.54 -12.76
C ASP A 911 32.16 -7.41 -13.19
N TYR A 912 32.69 -6.43 -13.93
CA TYR A 912 31.91 -5.34 -14.50
C TYR A 912 30.84 -5.85 -15.48
N PHE A 913 31.22 -6.68 -16.45
CA PHE A 913 30.26 -7.21 -17.41
C PHE A 913 29.26 -8.19 -16.77
N THR A 914 29.62 -8.81 -15.64
CA THR A 914 28.71 -9.61 -14.81
C THR A 914 27.65 -8.73 -14.14
N ALA A 915 28.05 -7.60 -13.54
CA ALA A 915 27.11 -6.62 -12.98
C ALA A 915 26.24 -5.95 -14.07
N LEU A 916 26.78 -5.77 -15.28
CA LEU A 916 26.07 -5.19 -16.40
C LEU A 916 25.06 -6.16 -17.06
N ASP A 917 25.34 -7.47 -17.08
CA ASP A 917 24.35 -8.49 -17.46
C ASP A 917 23.18 -8.51 -16.46
N ALA A 918 23.49 -8.50 -15.15
CA ALA A 918 22.50 -8.35 -14.08
C ALA A 918 21.63 -7.10 -14.27
N LEU A 919 22.24 -5.95 -14.55
CA LEU A 919 21.51 -4.71 -14.84
C LEU A 919 20.56 -4.86 -16.04
N SER A 920 20.99 -5.57 -17.09
CA SER A 920 20.16 -5.77 -18.29
C SER A 920 18.97 -6.69 -18.04
N ILE A 921 19.13 -7.71 -17.19
CA ILE A 921 18.04 -8.61 -16.78
C ILE A 921 17.05 -7.87 -15.88
N ALA A 922 17.54 -7.04 -14.95
CA ALA A 922 16.68 -6.18 -14.13
C ALA A 922 15.92 -5.16 -14.99
N TYR A 923 16.59 -4.52 -15.96
CA TYR A 923 15.92 -3.63 -16.92
C TYR A 923 14.81 -4.35 -17.70
N GLU A 924 15.08 -5.53 -18.27
CA GLU A 924 14.08 -6.33 -19.00
C GLU A 924 12.90 -6.73 -18.08
N THR A 925 13.19 -7.04 -16.81
CA THR A 925 12.17 -7.36 -15.79
C THR A 925 11.25 -6.16 -15.52
N PHE A 926 11.80 -4.96 -15.27
CA PHE A 926 11.02 -3.76 -14.98
C PHE A 926 10.37 -3.13 -16.23
N GLU A 927 10.95 -3.28 -17.42
CA GLU A 927 10.35 -2.86 -18.71
C GLU A 927 9.04 -3.61 -18.98
N ASN A 928 8.95 -4.88 -18.58
CA ASN A 928 7.73 -5.69 -18.67
C ASN A 928 6.68 -5.39 -17.56
N MET A 929 6.94 -4.46 -16.64
CA MET A 929 6.05 -4.08 -15.54
C MET A 929 5.74 -2.57 -15.54
N PRO A 930 4.81 -2.10 -16.39
CA PRO A 930 4.52 -0.67 -16.54
C PRO A 930 4.13 0.00 -15.21
N GLY A 931 4.70 1.19 -14.97
CA GLY A 931 4.54 1.95 -13.73
C GLY A 931 5.28 1.36 -12.51
N ALA A 932 6.04 0.27 -12.66
CA ALA A 932 6.99 -0.14 -11.64
C ALA A 932 8.07 0.94 -11.47
N THR A 933 8.53 1.15 -10.24
CA THR A 933 9.56 2.15 -9.94
C THR A 933 10.63 1.56 -9.05
N ILE A 934 11.83 2.11 -9.16
CA ILE A 934 13.07 1.60 -8.62
C ILE A 934 13.63 2.63 -7.65
N ASP A 935 14.23 2.17 -6.56
CA ASP A 935 14.91 3.04 -5.62
C ASP A 935 16.34 3.38 -6.08
N PRO A 936 16.74 4.66 -6.14
CA PRO A 936 18.09 5.04 -6.56
C PRO A 936 19.18 4.52 -5.61
N LYS A 937 18.86 4.12 -4.36
CA LYS A 937 19.82 3.48 -3.45
C LYS A 937 20.37 2.16 -3.97
N VAL A 938 19.72 1.51 -4.94
CA VAL A 938 20.26 0.31 -5.62
C VAL A 938 21.63 0.57 -6.24
N ALA A 939 21.91 1.81 -6.67
CA ALA A 939 23.22 2.21 -7.21
C ALA A 939 24.34 2.31 -6.16
N SER A 940 24.03 2.13 -4.88
CA SER A 940 25.02 2.06 -3.80
C SER A 940 25.53 0.63 -3.54
N HIS A 941 25.00 -0.38 -4.25
CA HIS A 941 25.26 -1.79 -4.02
C HIS A 941 25.83 -2.49 -5.29
N PRO A 942 26.81 -3.39 -5.16
CA PRO A 942 27.35 -4.14 -6.29
C PRO A 942 26.35 -5.17 -6.82
N LEU A 943 25.83 -4.97 -8.04
CA LEU A 943 24.79 -5.83 -8.61
C LEU A 943 25.20 -7.30 -8.73
N LYS A 944 26.48 -7.57 -9.02
CA LYS A 944 27.01 -8.94 -9.16
C LYS A 944 26.88 -9.79 -7.89
N ASP A 945 26.81 -9.15 -6.71
CA ASP A 945 26.80 -9.82 -5.41
C ASP A 945 25.38 -10.02 -4.84
N SER A 946 24.35 -9.57 -5.57
CA SER A 946 22.93 -9.70 -5.18
C SER A 946 22.43 -11.14 -5.25
N GLN A 947 21.63 -11.57 -4.27
CA GLN A 947 21.26 -12.99 -4.12
C GLN A 947 20.39 -13.49 -5.27
N TRP A 948 19.52 -12.64 -5.82
CA TRP A 948 18.68 -12.97 -6.97
C TRP A 948 19.53 -13.29 -8.22
N TYR A 949 20.60 -12.53 -8.45
CA TYR A 949 21.48 -12.73 -9.59
C TYR A 949 22.43 -13.91 -9.39
N ILE A 950 22.96 -14.10 -8.17
CA ILE A 950 23.78 -15.27 -7.83
C ILE A 950 22.97 -16.57 -8.03
N SER A 951 21.72 -16.62 -7.55
CA SER A 951 20.80 -17.75 -7.79
C SER A 951 20.61 -18.01 -9.27
N TYR A 952 20.30 -16.95 -10.03
CA TYR A 952 20.06 -17.04 -11.46
C TYR A 952 21.28 -17.55 -12.22
N ALA A 953 22.45 -16.96 -11.99
CA ALA A 953 23.70 -17.33 -12.66
C ALA A 953 24.13 -18.77 -12.33
N THR A 954 23.95 -19.21 -11.08
CA THR A 954 24.16 -20.59 -10.65
C THR A 954 23.20 -21.53 -11.40
N SER A 955 21.92 -21.18 -11.48
CA SER A 955 20.90 -21.97 -12.19
C SER A 955 21.21 -22.09 -13.69
N GLN A 956 21.59 -21.00 -14.36
CA GLN A 956 22.01 -21.05 -15.77
C GLN A 956 23.25 -21.93 -15.97
N HIS A 957 24.23 -21.87 -15.06
CA HIS A 957 25.44 -22.67 -15.13
C HIS A 957 25.13 -24.17 -15.02
N LEU A 958 24.33 -24.57 -14.04
CA LEU A 958 23.90 -25.97 -13.85
C LEU A 958 23.06 -26.50 -15.02
N LEU A 959 22.21 -25.67 -15.62
CA LEU A 959 21.49 -25.99 -16.85
C LEU A 959 22.46 -26.26 -18.00
N TYR A 960 23.42 -25.36 -18.23
CA TYR A 960 24.43 -25.50 -19.27
C TYR A 960 25.29 -26.76 -19.09
N GLU A 961 25.75 -27.07 -17.86
CA GLU A 961 26.51 -28.29 -17.58
C GLU A 961 25.69 -29.55 -17.88
N ARG A 962 24.43 -29.60 -17.45
CA ARG A 962 23.54 -30.75 -17.72
C ARG A 962 23.32 -30.95 -19.22
N THR A 963 22.98 -29.89 -19.96
CA THR A 963 22.79 -29.96 -21.42
C THR A 963 24.05 -30.47 -22.11
N ARG A 964 25.24 -30.01 -21.67
CA ARG A 964 26.54 -30.45 -22.18
C ARG A 964 26.86 -31.92 -21.85
N GLU A 965 26.42 -32.45 -20.71
CA GLU A 965 26.53 -33.87 -20.39
C GLU A 965 25.55 -34.75 -21.16
N GLU A 966 24.33 -34.28 -21.40
CA GLU A 966 23.30 -34.99 -22.16
C GLU A 966 23.65 -35.04 -23.66
N GLY A 967 24.14 -33.95 -24.24
CA GLY A 967 24.63 -33.94 -25.63
C GLY A 967 25.78 -34.92 -25.86
N ARG A 968 26.68 -35.12 -24.89
CA ARG A 968 27.74 -36.14 -24.94
C ARG A 968 27.22 -37.59 -24.96
N LYS A 969 25.95 -37.83 -24.61
CA LYS A 969 25.33 -39.17 -24.56
C LYS A 969 24.52 -39.49 -25.83
N GLN A 970 24.28 -38.52 -26.72
CA GLN A 970 23.57 -38.76 -27.98
C GLN A 970 24.53 -39.10 -29.13
N PRO A 971 24.15 -40.01 -30.04
CA PRO A 971 24.96 -40.29 -31.23
C PRO A 971 24.92 -39.10 -32.19
N VAL A 972 26.10 -38.61 -32.57
CA VAL A 972 26.26 -37.48 -33.49
C VAL A 972 25.66 -37.82 -34.86
N ILE A 973 24.69 -37.03 -35.32
CA ILE A 973 24.09 -37.16 -36.65
C ILE A 973 25.18 -36.83 -37.69
N PRO A 974 25.45 -37.68 -38.70
CA PRO A 974 26.49 -37.42 -39.68
C PRO A 974 26.25 -36.09 -40.43
N GLY A 975 27.14 -35.12 -40.21
CA GLY A 975 27.07 -33.79 -40.82
C GLY A 975 26.61 -32.66 -39.89
N MET A 976 26.27 -32.94 -38.63
CA MET A 976 26.15 -31.93 -37.58
C MET A 976 27.25 -32.13 -36.53
N THR A 977 27.83 -31.03 -36.06
CA THR A 977 28.78 -31.04 -34.94
C THR A 977 28.07 -31.22 -33.61
N LEU A 978 28.80 -31.69 -32.59
CA LEU A 978 28.27 -31.77 -31.23
C LEU A 978 27.79 -30.40 -30.70
N GLU A 979 28.41 -29.32 -31.17
CA GLU A 979 28.09 -27.93 -30.81
C GLU A 979 26.81 -27.43 -31.51
N GLU A 980 26.51 -27.87 -32.74
CA GLU A 980 25.23 -27.58 -33.42
C GLU A 980 24.03 -28.31 -32.78
N CYS A 981 24.26 -29.50 -32.21
CA CYS A 981 23.26 -30.18 -31.36
C CYS A 981 23.14 -29.55 -29.96
N LEU A 982 24.16 -28.79 -29.53
CA LEU A 982 24.23 -28.08 -28.25
C LEU A 982 23.98 -26.57 -28.40
N ALA A 983 23.26 -26.15 -29.46
CA ALA A 983 22.86 -24.76 -29.64
C ALA A 983 22.30 -24.21 -28.32
N PRO A 984 22.89 -23.14 -27.75
CA PRO A 984 22.70 -22.83 -26.35
C PRO A 984 21.23 -22.58 -26.06
N ALA A 985 20.71 -23.25 -25.03
CA ALA A 985 19.47 -22.84 -24.40
C ALA A 985 19.64 -21.39 -23.95
N TRP A 986 19.05 -20.47 -24.73
CA TRP A 986 19.10 -19.04 -24.50
C TRP A 986 18.70 -18.74 -23.06
N GLN A 987 19.42 -17.80 -22.41
CA GLN A 987 19.20 -17.35 -21.03
C GLN A 987 17.74 -17.53 -20.60
N THR A 988 17.47 -18.53 -19.75
CA THR A 988 16.10 -18.80 -19.32
C THR A 988 15.59 -17.62 -18.48
N PRO A 989 14.30 -17.26 -18.52
CA PRO A 989 13.79 -16.15 -17.71
C PRO A 989 14.00 -16.43 -16.22
N LEU A 990 14.13 -15.36 -15.42
CA LEU A 990 14.17 -15.48 -13.95
C LEU A 990 12.99 -16.34 -13.47
N THR A 991 13.25 -17.22 -12.50
CA THR A 991 12.15 -17.93 -11.82
C THR A 991 11.27 -16.93 -11.06
N ARG A 992 10.07 -17.35 -10.64
CA ARG A 992 9.18 -16.50 -9.80
C ARG A 992 9.90 -15.96 -8.56
N CYS A 993 10.67 -16.80 -7.89
CA CYS A 993 11.38 -16.44 -6.67
C CYS A 993 12.52 -15.45 -6.93
N GLU A 994 13.31 -15.67 -7.99
CA GLU A 994 14.39 -14.75 -8.38
C GLU A 994 13.82 -13.40 -8.86
N THR A 995 12.69 -13.42 -9.58
CA THR A 995 11.94 -12.22 -9.98
C THR A 995 11.47 -11.44 -8.76
N PHE A 996 10.90 -12.11 -7.76
CA PHE A 996 10.47 -11.48 -6.50
C PHE A 996 11.63 -10.95 -5.66
N ALA A 997 12.77 -11.64 -5.59
CA ALA A 997 13.97 -11.14 -4.93
C ALA A 997 14.58 -9.93 -5.68
N CYS A 998 14.61 -9.96 -7.01
CA CYS A 998 15.03 -8.84 -7.86
C CYS A 998 14.12 -7.61 -7.63
N ILE A 999 12.80 -7.81 -7.63
CA ILE A 999 11.82 -6.75 -7.33
C ILE A 999 12.04 -6.18 -5.93
N ALA A 1000 12.19 -7.02 -4.91
CA ALA A 1000 12.42 -6.56 -3.53
C ALA A 1000 13.68 -5.69 -3.43
N PHE A 1001 14.78 -6.14 -4.04
CA PHE A 1001 16.06 -5.43 -4.05
C PHE A 1001 15.99 -4.09 -4.79
N PHE A 1002 15.40 -4.04 -5.99
CA PHE A 1002 15.29 -2.81 -6.78
C PHE A 1002 14.18 -1.85 -6.30
N ASP A 1003 13.05 -2.34 -5.76
CA ASP A 1003 11.95 -1.48 -5.28
C ASP A 1003 12.25 -0.87 -3.89
N THR A 1004 13.04 -1.53 -3.04
CA THR A 1004 13.47 -0.94 -1.74
C THR A 1004 14.86 -0.31 -1.77
N GLY A 1005 15.71 -0.73 -2.71
CA GLY A 1005 17.10 -0.29 -2.82
C GLY A 1005 18.07 -0.96 -1.85
N ASN A 1006 17.60 -1.79 -0.91
CA ASN A 1006 18.42 -2.50 0.08
C ASN A 1006 18.06 -3.98 0.30
N THR A 1007 16.80 -4.39 0.05
CA THR A 1007 16.25 -5.69 0.49
C THR A 1007 16.72 -6.86 -0.37
N ASP A 1008 17.94 -7.32 -0.13
CA ASP A 1008 18.56 -8.48 -0.77
C ASP A 1008 18.20 -9.79 -0.04
N ILE A 1009 17.14 -10.48 -0.51
CA ILE A 1009 16.62 -11.73 0.06
C ILE A 1009 17.01 -12.92 -0.82
N GLN A 1010 17.34 -14.06 -0.19
CA GLN A 1010 17.60 -15.32 -0.89
C GLN A 1010 16.33 -15.84 -1.59
N PRO A 1011 16.35 -16.18 -2.89
CA PRO A 1011 15.17 -16.66 -3.60
C PRO A 1011 14.54 -17.95 -3.03
N ASP A 1012 15.31 -18.82 -2.39
CA ASP A 1012 14.80 -20.06 -1.78
C ASP A 1012 13.76 -19.80 -0.67
N GLN A 1013 13.89 -18.68 0.05
CA GLN A 1013 12.94 -18.24 1.09
C GLN A 1013 11.59 -17.77 0.52
N LEU A 1014 11.49 -17.53 -0.78
CA LEU A 1014 10.31 -16.93 -1.43
C LEU A 1014 9.38 -17.97 -2.09
N GLY A 1015 9.62 -19.27 -1.87
CA GLY A 1015 8.89 -20.36 -2.54
C GLY A 1015 7.35 -20.30 -2.42
N SER A 1016 6.84 -19.96 -1.24
CA SER A 1016 5.40 -19.83 -0.94
C SER A 1016 4.81 -18.45 -1.21
N VAL A 1017 5.63 -17.46 -1.59
CA VAL A 1017 5.15 -16.09 -1.83
C VAL A 1017 4.33 -16.07 -3.12
N MET A 1018 3.11 -15.53 -3.03
CA MET A 1018 2.20 -15.35 -4.17
C MET A 1018 2.15 -13.92 -4.70
N ALA A 1019 2.44 -12.94 -3.86
CA ALA A 1019 2.58 -11.55 -4.25
C ALA A 1019 3.46 -10.75 -3.29
N ILE A 1020 3.98 -9.61 -3.75
CA ILE A 1020 4.69 -8.62 -2.95
C ILE A 1020 3.91 -7.31 -3.01
N SER A 1021 3.63 -6.68 -1.87
CA SER A 1021 3.13 -5.30 -1.79
C SER A 1021 4.26 -4.37 -1.36
N CYS A 1022 4.58 -3.35 -2.17
CA CYS A 1022 5.53 -2.30 -1.83
C CYS A 1022 5.01 -0.92 -2.31
N GLY A 1023 4.78 0.00 -1.37
CA GLY A 1023 4.36 1.38 -1.67
C GLY A 1023 3.01 1.50 -2.39
N ASN A 1024 3.04 1.67 -3.71
CA ASN A 1024 1.86 1.73 -4.59
C ASN A 1024 1.94 0.71 -5.76
N SER A 1025 2.63 -0.41 -5.51
CA SER A 1025 2.71 -1.55 -6.40
C SER A 1025 2.36 -2.84 -5.65
N ILE A 1026 1.53 -3.69 -6.25
CA ILE A 1026 1.46 -5.10 -5.89
C ILE A 1026 1.98 -5.91 -7.08
N TYR A 1027 2.99 -6.74 -6.84
CA TYR A 1027 3.60 -7.63 -7.83
C TYR A 1027 3.07 -9.04 -7.59
N ILE A 1028 2.28 -9.56 -8.52
CA ILE A 1028 1.49 -10.79 -8.36
C ILE A 1028 2.06 -11.87 -9.28
N ALA A 1029 2.20 -13.10 -8.77
CA ALA A 1029 2.54 -14.25 -9.60
C ALA A 1029 1.41 -14.52 -10.61
N LEU A 1030 1.71 -14.55 -11.91
CA LEU A 1030 0.70 -14.49 -12.97
C LEU A 1030 -0.28 -15.68 -12.95
N GLN A 1031 0.10 -16.79 -12.31
CA GLN A 1031 -0.75 -17.95 -12.05
C GLN A 1031 -2.04 -17.63 -11.26
N LEU A 1032 -2.07 -16.53 -10.49
CA LEU A 1032 -3.28 -16.09 -9.76
C LEU A 1032 -4.23 -15.23 -10.61
N LEU A 1033 -3.82 -14.87 -11.83
CA LEU A 1033 -4.51 -13.93 -12.73
C LEU A 1033 -4.82 -14.53 -14.11
N LYS A 1034 -4.67 -15.85 -14.27
CA LYS A 1034 -4.89 -16.56 -15.53
C LYS A 1034 -5.56 -17.92 -15.27
N ASP A 1035 -6.18 -18.45 -16.32
CA ASP A 1035 -6.77 -19.77 -16.32
C ASP A 1035 -5.74 -20.89 -16.02
N PRO A 1036 -6.06 -21.88 -15.16
CA PRO A 1036 -5.15 -22.96 -14.79
C PRO A 1036 -4.66 -23.84 -15.96
N SER A 1037 -5.32 -23.80 -17.13
CA SER A 1037 -4.88 -24.54 -18.33
C SER A 1037 -3.62 -23.97 -18.98
N LYS A 1038 -3.21 -22.73 -18.66
CA LYS A 1038 -2.12 -21.99 -19.34
C LYS A 1038 -0.75 -22.26 -18.70
N VAL A 1039 0.15 -22.88 -19.46
CA VAL A 1039 1.47 -23.34 -18.99
C VAL A 1039 2.57 -22.27 -19.06
N ASP A 1040 2.43 -21.27 -19.94
CA ASP A 1040 3.38 -20.16 -20.17
C ASP A 1040 3.64 -19.27 -18.94
N THR A 1041 2.84 -19.44 -17.89
CA THR A 1041 2.67 -18.51 -16.76
C THR A 1041 3.59 -18.78 -15.58
N GLN A 1042 4.29 -19.92 -15.55
CA GLN A 1042 4.85 -20.50 -14.31
C GLN A 1042 5.93 -19.64 -13.61
N HIS A 1043 6.54 -18.68 -14.31
CA HIS A 1043 7.55 -17.78 -13.74
C HIS A 1043 7.26 -16.28 -13.99
N GLN A 1044 6.14 -15.95 -14.62
CA GLN A 1044 5.80 -14.56 -14.92
C GLN A 1044 5.23 -13.85 -13.68
N VAL A 1045 5.62 -12.59 -13.48
CA VAL A 1045 5.09 -11.69 -12.46
C VAL A 1045 4.45 -10.49 -13.15
N ARG A 1046 3.27 -10.07 -12.68
CA ARG A 1046 2.55 -8.88 -13.17
C ARG A 1046 2.43 -7.86 -12.06
N ARG A 1047 2.80 -6.61 -12.36
CA ARG A 1047 2.48 -5.47 -11.50
C ARG A 1047 1.01 -5.04 -11.68
N ILE A 1048 0.35 -4.72 -10.58
CA ILE A 1048 -0.84 -3.86 -10.55
C ILE A 1048 -0.52 -2.59 -9.74
N ALA A 1049 -1.16 -1.47 -10.09
CA ALA A 1049 -1.10 -0.25 -9.28
C ALA A 1049 -2.05 -0.39 -8.09
N GLY A 1050 -1.53 -0.26 -6.87
CA GLY A 1050 -2.28 -0.56 -5.65
C GLY A 1050 -1.38 -0.95 -4.48
N ASN A 1051 -1.98 -1.22 -3.32
CA ASN A 1051 -1.30 -1.63 -2.10
C ASN A 1051 -2.26 -2.35 -1.14
N ILE A 1052 -1.72 -2.91 -0.05
CA ILE A 1052 -2.49 -3.54 1.04
C ILE A 1052 -2.70 -2.65 2.28
N GLY A 1053 -2.36 -1.35 2.18
CA GLY A 1053 -2.49 -0.39 3.30
C GLY A 1053 -1.57 -0.61 4.50
N GLN A 1054 -0.46 -1.34 4.34
CA GLN A 1054 0.51 -1.62 5.42
C GLN A 1054 1.91 -1.10 5.07
N ALA A 1055 2.65 -0.62 6.08
CA ALA A 1055 4.01 -0.12 5.93
C ALA A 1055 5.01 -1.22 5.56
N GLY A 1056 6.20 -0.85 5.07
CA GLY A 1056 7.26 -1.78 4.66
C GLY A 1056 6.96 -2.53 3.36
N ILE A 1057 7.77 -3.57 3.09
CA ILE A 1057 7.55 -4.53 2.00
C ILE A 1057 6.92 -5.82 2.56
N GLY A 1058 5.67 -6.07 2.15
CA GLY A 1058 4.88 -7.23 2.59
C GLY A 1058 4.93 -8.37 1.58
N PHE A 1059 5.41 -9.54 2.01
CA PHE A 1059 5.44 -10.77 1.21
C PHE A 1059 4.20 -11.61 1.55
N LEU A 1060 3.24 -11.67 0.62
CA LEU A 1060 1.95 -12.31 0.82
C LEU A 1060 2.12 -13.84 0.64
N VAL A 1061 1.84 -14.59 1.70
CA VAL A 1061 1.92 -16.06 1.75
C VAL A 1061 0.56 -16.68 2.11
N PRO A 1062 0.18 -17.84 1.55
CA PRO A 1062 -1.06 -18.52 1.91
C PRO A 1062 -1.04 -19.03 3.36
N PRO A 1063 -2.22 -19.25 3.99
CA PRO A 1063 -2.30 -19.80 5.34
C PRO A 1063 -1.77 -21.23 5.39
N ALA A 1064 -1.04 -21.57 6.46
CA ALA A 1064 -0.39 -22.88 6.60
C ALA A 1064 -1.36 -24.07 6.67
N LYS A 1065 -2.64 -23.80 6.94
CA LYS A 1065 -3.75 -24.78 6.90
C LYS A 1065 -5.02 -24.08 6.39
N PRO A 1066 -5.26 -24.04 5.06
CA PRO A 1066 -6.50 -23.55 4.49
C PRO A 1066 -7.71 -24.26 5.12
N ARG A 1067 -8.78 -23.52 5.44
CA ARG A 1067 -9.98 -24.11 6.04
C ARG A 1067 -10.99 -24.42 4.97
N VAL A 1068 -11.85 -25.41 5.22
CA VAL A 1068 -12.96 -25.72 4.32
C VAL A 1068 -14.25 -25.87 5.11
N ARG A 1069 -15.36 -25.42 4.53
CA ARG A 1069 -16.70 -25.57 5.10
C ARG A 1069 -17.02 -27.06 5.27
N ALA A 1070 -17.38 -27.45 6.49
CA ALA A 1070 -17.94 -28.76 6.75
C ALA A 1070 -19.32 -28.89 6.09
N ILE A 1071 -19.63 -30.07 5.56
CA ILE A 1071 -20.97 -30.37 5.03
C ILE A 1071 -21.96 -30.28 6.20
N ASN A 1072 -23.04 -29.51 6.02
CA ASN A 1072 -24.06 -29.35 7.04
C ASN A 1072 -25.11 -30.45 6.90
N ASN A 1073 -24.91 -31.54 7.65
CA ASN A 1073 -25.80 -32.71 7.69
C ASN A 1073 -27.24 -32.38 8.12
N ASP A 1074 -27.48 -31.24 8.76
CA ASP A 1074 -28.82 -30.80 9.20
C ASP A 1074 -29.55 -29.96 8.13
N SER A 1075 -28.88 -29.59 7.01
CA SER A 1075 -29.50 -28.86 5.90
C SER A 1075 -29.72 -29.75 4.68
N TRP A 1076 -30.98 -29.87 4.25
CA TRP A 1076 -31.35 -30.58 3.03
C TRP A 1076 -30.98 -29.75 1.80
N GLN A 1077 -29.78 -29.97 1.26
CA GLN A 1077 -29.39 -29.47 -0.06
C GLN A 1077 -29.78 -30.48 -1.15
N VAL A 1078 -30.15 -30.00 -2.33
CA VAL A 1078 -30.45 -30.87 -3.48
C VAL A 1078 -29.15 -31.22 -4.19
N ILE A 1079 -28.78 -32.50 -4.12
CA ILE A 1079 -27.57 -33.08 -4.74
C ILE A 1079 -28.07 -34.06 -5.81
N ASN A 1080 -27.86 -33.78 -7.09
CA ASN A 1080 -28.45 -34.56 -8.19
C ASN A 1080 -27.49 -35.62 -8.74
N HIS A 1081 -26.21 -35.25 -8.92
CA HIS A 1081 -25.21 -36.09 -9.58
C HIS A 1081 -25.66 -36.63 -10.94
N ASN A 1082 -26.18 -35.73 -11.78
CA ASN A 1082 -26.62 -36.05 -13.14
C ASN A 1082 -25.48 -36.68 -13.96
N SER A 1083 -25.81 -37.61 -14.86
CA SER A 1083 -24.80 -38.13 -15.80
C SER A 1083 -24.34 -37.02 -16.74
N PHE A 1084 -23.04 -36.96 -17.05
CA PHE A 1084 -22.49 -35.90 -17.88
C PHE A 1084 -23.07 -35.96 -19.31
N ASP A 1085 -23.48 -34.82 -19.83
CA ASP A 1085 -24.29 -34.66 -21.05
C ASP A 1085 -23.50 -34.09 -22.24
N GLU A 1086 -22.17 -34.13 -22.16
CA GLU A 1086 -21.22 -33.60 -23.16
C GLU A 1086 -21.25 -32.06 -23.35
N ARG A 1087 -22.12 -31.35 -22.62
CA ARG A 1087 -22.27 -29.88 -22.74
C ARG A 1087 -21.23 -29.12 -21.91
N GLN A 1088 -20.76 -28.02 -22.50
CA GLN A 1088 -19.85 -27.06 -21.87
C GLN A 1088 -20.68 -25.89 -21.31
N GLU A 1089 -21.11 -26.02 -20.05
CA GLU A 1089 -21.93 -25.02 -19.34
C GLU A 1089 -21.09 -24.30 -18.25
N ASN A 1090 -21.56 -23.15 -17.77
CA ASN A 1090 -20.97 -22.40 -16.65
C ASN A 1090 -21.93 -22.41 -15.45
N SER A 1091 -21.90 -23.51 -14.70
CA SER A 1091 -22.77 -23.70 -13.54
C SER A 1091 -22.29 -22.92 -12.30
N PHE A 1092 -21.02 -22.48 -12.31
CA PHE A 1092 -20.36 -21.74 -11.23
C PHE A 1092 -20.34 -20.20 -11.43
N GLY A 1093 -21.32 -19.65 -12.14
CA GLY A 1093 -21.39 -18.21 -12.44
C GLY A 1093 -21.55 -17.29 -11.20
N ALA A 1094 -21.99 -17.83 -10.06
CA ALA A 1094 -22.11 -17.10 -8.79
C ALA A 1094 -20.89 -17.24 -7.86
N THR A 1095 -19.87 -18.00 -8.28
CA THR A 1095 -18.64 -18.20 -7.51
C THR A 1095 -17.71 -17.00 -7.63
N SER A 1096 -17.15 -16.57 -6.50
CA SER A 1096 -16.17 -15.51 -6.40
C SER A 1096 -15.06 -15.91 -5.42
N CYS A 1097 -13.91 -15.25 -5.51
CA CYS A 1097 -12.80 -15.44 -4.58
C CYS A 1097 -12.34 -14.07 -4.09
N HIS A 1098 -12.14 -13.94 -2.79
CA HIS A 1098 -11.84 -12.68 -2.10
C HIS A 1098 -10.57 -12.84 -1.27
N LEU A 1099 -9.75 -11.81 -1.25
CA LEU A 1099 -8.48 -11.79 -0.55
C LEU A 1099 -8.60 -11.04 0.78
N SER A 1100 -8.08 -11.63 1.85
CA SER A 1100 -8.07 -11.05 3.20
C SER A 1100 -6.73 -11.31 3.90
N PHE A 1101 -6.43 -10.55 4.94
CA PHE A 1101 -5.15 -10.63 5.67
C PHE A 1101 -5.43 -11.05 7.12
N THR A 1102 -4.57 -11.90 7.69
CA THR A 1102 -4.62 -12.21 9.13
C THR A 1102 -3.66 -11.31 9.90
N ASN A 1103 -3.72 -11.38 11.23
CA ASN A 1103 -2.79 -10.65 12.10
C ASN A 1103 -1.40 -11.31 12.19
N TYR A 1104 -1.15 -12.41 11.47
CA TYR A 1104 0.18 -13.03 11.42
C TYR A 1104 1.13 -12.20 10.55
N ARG A 1105 2.22 -11.73 11.17
CA ARG A 1105 3.38 -11.16 10.49
C ARG A 1105 4.65 -11.78 11.03
N MET A 1106 5.58 -12.13 10.13
CA MET A 1106 6.91 -12.62 10.47
C MET A 1106 7.97 -11.72 9.83
N PRO A 1107 8.73 -10.94 10.62
CA PRO A 1107 9.85 -10.15 10.12
C PRO A 1107 10.87 -11.02 9.37
N ILE A 1108 11.39 -10.51 8.25
CA ILE A 1108 12.48 -11.13 7.49
C ILE A 1108 13.79 -10.51 7.98
N ALA A 1109 14.70 -11.34 8.48
CA ALA A 1109 16.01 -10.89 8.92
C ALA A 1109 16.91 -10.60 7.70
N LEU A 1110 17.15 -9.32 7.43
CA LEU A 1110 18.01 -8.87 6.33
C LEU A 1110 19.48 -8.80 6.77
N ARG A 1111 20.42 -9.13 5.88
CA ARG A 1111 21.88 -9.16 6.19
C ARG A 1111 22.45 -7.82 6.71
N HIS A 1112 21.81 -6.71 6.37
CA HIS A 1112 22.21 -5.35 6.72
C HIS A 1112 21.32 -4.71 7.82
N GLN A 1113 20.41 -5.47 8.43
CA GLN A 1113 19.46 -4.92 9.40
C GLN A 1113 20.16 -4.49 10.70
N VAL A 1114 20.03 -3.21 11.04
CA VAL A 1114 20.61 -2.64 12.26
C VAL A 1114 19.78 -3.08 13.48
N HIS A 1115 20.40 -3.83 14.40
CA HIS A 1115 19.76 -4.19 15.66
C HIS A 1115 19.34 -2.93 16.44
N GLY A 1116 18.08 -2.88 16.87
CA GLY A 1116 17.55 -1.82 17.72
C GLY A 1116 16.50 -0.93 17.07
N ARG A 1117 16.40 -0.88 15.73
CA ARG A 1117 15.32 -0.18 15.01
C ARG A 1117 13.94 -0.72 15.42
N GLN A 1118 12.95 0.16 15.57
CA GLN A 1118 11.59 -0.23 15.96
C GLN A 1118 10.76 -0.82 14.82
N ASP A 1119 10.89 -0.29 13.60
CA ASP A 1119 10.07 -0.69 12.47
C ASP A 1119 10.69 -1.85 11.67
N VAL A 1120 9.83 -2.68 11.10
CA VAL A 1120 10.21 -3.85 10.31
C VAL A 1120 10.12 -3.49 8.83
N GLU A 1121 11.27 -3.38 8.16
CA GLU A 1121 11.35 -3.02 6.75
C GLU A 1121 10.69 -4.09 5.85
N ALA A 1122 10.92 -5.38 6.12
CA ALA A 1122 10.42 -6.51 5.34
C ALA A 1122 9.79 -7.61 6.21
N TYR A 1123 8.62 -8.14 5.82
CA TYR A 1123 7.93 -9.22 6.54
C TYR A 1123 7.06 -10.09 5.64
N PHE A 1124 6.88 -11.35 6.04
CA PHE A 1124 5.80 -12.19 5.52
C PHE A 1124 4.47 -11.83 6.19
N ILE A 1125 3.38 -11.80 5.42
CA ILE A 1125 2.01 -11.61 5.90
C ILE A 1125 1.11 -12.74 5.41
N GLU A 1126 0.42 -13.39 6.34
CA GLU A 1126 -0.52 -14.47 6.02
C GLU A 1126 -1.76 -13.88 5.35
N THR A 1127 -2.01 -14.34 4.13
CA THR A 1127 -3.00 -13.78 3.21
C THR A 1127 -3.90 -14.91 2.73
N VAL A 1128 -5.18 -14.82 3.06
CA VAL A 1128 -6.18 -15.86 2.82
C VAL A 1128 -6.98 -15.52 1.57
N ALA A 1129 -6.89 -16.37 0.56
CA ALA A 1129 -7.77 -16.37 -0.61
C ALA A 1129 -8.97 -17.29 -0.32
N SER A 1130 -10.15 -16.71 -0.11
CA SER A 1130 -11.36 -17.45 0.29
C SER A 1130 -12.41 -17.49 -0.83
N ILE A 1131 -12.91 -18.68 -1.12
CA ILE A 1131 -14.02 -18.93 -2.05
C ILE A 1131 -15.35 -18.57 -1.39
N TYR A 1132 -16.19 -17.87 -2.14
CA TYR A 1132 -17.60 -17.63 -1.82
C TYR A 1132 -18.47 -18.02 -3.01
N ASP A 1133 -19.58 -18.70 -2.76
CA ASP A 1133 -20.61 -19.00 -3.76
C ASP A 1133 -21.97 -18.50 -3.30
N CYS A 1134 -22.66 -17.73 -4.15
CA CYS A 1134 -23.89 -17.02 -3.78
C CYS A 1134 -23.77 -16.22 -2.46
N GLY A 1135 -22.58 -15.68 -2.18
CA GLY A 1135 -22.25 -14.94 -0.95
C GLY A 1135 -21.97 -15.80 0.29
N LYS A 1136 -22.03 -17.14 0.20
CA LYS A 1136 -21.68 -18.07 1.29
C LYS A 1136 -20.22 -18.52 1.15
N TRP A 1137 -19.43 -18.41 2.22
CA TRP A 1137 -18.06 -18.97 2.25
C TRP A 1137 -18.07 -20.48 1.99
N VAL A 1138 -17.05 -20.98 1.29
CA VAL A 1138 -16.89 -22.41 0.94
C VAL A 1138 -15.57 -22.96 1.48
N GLY A 1139 -14.48 -22.22 1.34
CA GLY A 1139 -13.15 -22.65 1.77
C GLY A 1139 -12.07 -21.63 1.40
N ASP A 1140 -10.90 -21.80 1.99
CA ASP A 1140 -9.68 -21.04 1.70
C ASP A 1140 -8.77 -21.88 0.78
N LEU A 1141 -7.81 -21.22 0.11
CA LEU A 1141 -6.96 -21.87 -0.90
C LEU A 1141 -5.46 -21.59 -0.73
N ASP A 1142 -4.63 -22.60 -1.03
CA ASP A 1142 -3.26 -22.46 -1.49
C ASP A 1142 -3.20 -22.68 -3.02
N ILE A 1143 -3.42 -21.59 -3.75
CA ILE A 1143 -3.45 -21.61 -5.22
C ILE A 1143 -2.10 -22.04 -5.81
N LEU A 1144 -0.98 -21.54 -5.25
CA LEU A 1144 0.35 -21.81 -5.82
C LEU A 1144 0.84 -23.23 -5.53
N GLY A 1145 0.65 -23.73 -4.30
CA GLY A 1145 0.95 -25.12 -3.96
C GLY A 1145 0.11 -26.08 -4.80
N SER A 1146 -1.18 -25.76 -5.00
CA SER A 1146 -2.07 -26.55 -5.85
C SER A 1146 -1.63 -26.61 -7.31
N LEU A 1147 -1.30 -25.46 -7.92
CA LEU A 1147 -0.93 -25.40 -9.34
C LEU A 1147 0.44 -26.01 -9.66
N ALA A 1148 1.29 -26.20 -8.63
CA ALA A 1148 2.57 -26.89 -8.69
C ALA A 1148 2.48 -28.40 -8.40
N SER A 1149 1.29 -28.92 -8.03
CA SER A 1149 1.10 -30.33 -7.69
C SER A 1149 1.23 -31.26 -8.89
N MET A 1150 1.88 -32.42 -8.69
CA MET A 1150 1.95 -33.49 -9.69
C MET A 1150 0.59 -34.14 -10.00
N ASN A 1151 -0.43 -33.89 -9.16
CA ASN A 1151 -1.80 -34.35 -9.40
C ASN A 1151 -2.56 -33.51 -10.45
N LEU A 1152 -2.00 -32.38 -10.90
CA LEU A 1152 -2.60 -31.51 -11.90
C LEU A 1152 -2.09 -31.82 -13.31
N ILE A 1153 -2.98 -32.31 -14.16
CA ILE A 1153 -2.74 -32.59 -15.58
C ILE A 1153 -3.44 -31.51 -16.41
N ARG A 1154 -2.69 -30.82 -17.26
CA ARG A 1154 -3.21 -29.84 -18.21
C ARG A 1154 -3.33 -30.51 -19.58
N VAL A 1155 -4.55 -30.62 -20.08
CA VAL A 1155 -4.84 -31.31 -21.35
C VAL A 1155 -4.55 -30.35 -22.51
N SER A 1156 -3.73 -30.79 -23.47
CA SER A 1156 -3.49 -30.04 -24.71
C SER A 1156 -4.57 -30.36 -25.76
N HIS A 1157 -4.87 -29.37 -26.60
CA HIS A 1157 -5.69 -29.54 -27.80
C HIS A 1157 -4.80 -29.52 -29.04
N ASP A 1158 -5.07 -30.40 -30.01
CA ASP A 1158 -4.42 -30.38 -31.32
C ASP A 1158 -5.16 -29.39 -32.22
N GLU A 1159 -4.56 -28.22 -32.46
CA GLU A 1159 -5.14 -27.16 -33.31
C GLU A 1159 -5.41 -27.60 -34.76
N SER A 1160 -4.80 -28.70 -35.22
CA SER A 1160 -5.08 -29.27 -36.55
C SER A 1160 -6.37 -30.11 -36.61
N CYS A 1161 -7.03 -30.34 -35.47
CA CYS A 1161 -8.27 -31.13 -35.42
C CYS A 1161 -9.45 -30.36 -36.02
N VAL A 1162 -9.79 -30.71 -37.27
CA VAL A 1162 -11.09 -30.37 -37.87
C VAL A 1162 -12.17 -31.20 -37.15
N ALA A 1163 -12.99 -30.54 -36.33
CA ALA A 1163 -13.98 -31.22 -35.50
C ALA A 1163 -15.12 -31.82 -36.35
N GLU A 1164 -15.14 -33.14 -36.50
CA GLU A 1164 -16.36 -33.87 -36.85
C GLU A 1164 -17.21 -34.11 -35.59
N PRO A 1165 -18.54 -33.86 -35.61
CA PRO A 1165 -19.41 -34.07 -34.46
C PRO A 1165 -19.64 -35.58 -34.23
N THR A 1166 -18.69 -36.22 -33.54
CA THR A 1166 -18.78 -37.64 -33.15
C THR A 1166 -19.36 -37.77 -31.75
N THR A 1167 -20.53 -38.41 -31.66
CA THR A 1167 -21.32 -38.60 -30.43
C THR A 1167 -20.69 -39.61 -29.46
N SER A 1168 -20.57 -39.23 -28.18
CA SER A 1168 -20.71 -40.03 -26.94
C SER A 1168 -19.90 -41.34 -26.71
N ALA A 1169 -19.73 -42.20 -27.71
CA ALA A 1169 -19.31 -43.60 -27.53
C ALA A 1169 -17.80 -43.83 -27.29
N VAL A 1170 -17.01 -42.78 -27.09
CA VAL A 1170 -15.53 -42.86 -27.15
C VAL A 1170 -14.85 -42.90 -25.77
N LEU A 1171 -15.53 -42.47 -24.71
CA LEU A 1171 -15.07 -42.63 -23.32
C LEU A 1171 -15.82 -43.79 -22.67
N ASN A 1172 -15.14 -44.91 -22.43
CA ASN A 1172 -15.71 -46.09 -21.76
C ASN A 1172 -15.90 -45.87 -20.23
N CYS A 1173 -16.35 -44.69 -19.82
CA CYS A 1173 -16.35 -44.21 -18.44
C CYS A 1173 -17.68 -43.54 -18.09
N ARG A 1174 -18.26 -43.92 -16.94
CA ARG A 1174 -19.45 -43.25 -16.41
C ARG A 1174 -19.04 -41.93 -15.75
N LEU A 1175 -19.24 -40.83 -16.45
CA LEU A 1175 -18.97 -39.47 -15.97
C LEU A 1175 -20.21 -38.84 -15.32
N THR A 1176 -20.01 -38.08 -14.25
CA THR A 1176 -21.06 -37.34 -13.54
C THR A 1176 -20.80 -35.83 -13.59
N SER A 1177 -21.81 -35.04 -13.96
CA SER A 1177 -21.76 -33.57 -13.85
C SER A 1177 -21.72 -33.12 -12.40
N ILE A 1178 -20.97 -32.05 -12.14
CA ILE A 1178 -20.97 -31.30 -10.90
C ILE A 1178 -21.29 -29.85 -11.24
N ASP A 1179 -22.47 -29.39 -10.81
CA ASP A 1179 -23.03 -28.11 -11.22
C ASP A 1179 -23.11 -27.07 -10.10
N ASN A 1180 -22.74 -27.45 -8.87
CA ASN A 1180 -22.69 -26.55 -7.74
C ASN A 1180 -21.70 -27.04 -6.68
N TRP A 1181 -21.41 -26.19 -5.69
CA TRP A 1181 -20.46 -26.51 -4.63
C TRP A 1181 -20.92 -27.59 -3.66
N GLU A 1182 -22.23 -27.81 -3.46
CA GLU A 1182 -22.69 -28.89 -2.58
C GLU A 1182 -22.47 -30.26 -3.24
N GLU A 1183 -22.75 -30.39 -4.54
CA GLU A 1183 -22.39 -31.57 -5.35
C GLU A 1183 -20.87 -31.80 -5.42
N PHE A 1184 -20.06 -30.72 -5.39
CA PHE A 1184 -18.60 -30.84 -5.36
C PHE A 1184 -18.08 -31.27 -3.97
N LEU A 1185 -18.70 -30.78 -2.89
CA LEU A 1185 -18.34 -31.13 -1.52
C LEU A 1185 -18.70 -32.59 -1.19
N ASP A 1186 -19.87 -33.06 -1.63
CA ASP A 1186 -20.34 -34.45 -1.51
C ASP A 1186 -20.09 -35.24 -2.82
N ARG A 1187 -18.84 -35.26 -3.28
CA ARG A 1187 -18.48 -35.82 -4.60
C ARG A 1187 -18.74 -37.35 -4.70
N PRO A 1188 -19.36 -37.86 -5.77
CA PRO A 1188 -19.55 -39.29 -5.99
C PRO A 1188 -18.22 -39.98 -6.33
N LYS A 1189 -18.17 -41.32 -6.22
CA LYS A 1189 -16.91 -42.08 -6.30
C LYS A 1189 -16.25 -42.11 -7.68
N ASN A 1190 -17.06 -42.15 -8.75
CA ASN A 1190 -16.60 -42.18 -10.14
C ASN A 1190 -15.87 -40.89 -10.56
N ALA A 1191 -15.37 -40.86 -11.79
CA ALA A 1191 -14.84 -39.63 -12.40
C ALA A 1191 -15.95 -38.59 -12.59
N VAL A 1192 -15.65 -37.33 -12.30
CA VAL A 1192 -16.62 -36.22 -12.32
C VAL A 1192 -16.18 -35.07 -13.21
N VAL A 1193 -17.14 -34.29 -13.70
CA VAL A 1193 -16.94 -33.16 -14.61
C VAL A 1193 -17.56 -31.91 -14.00
N ALA A 1194 -16.73 -30.98 -13.53
CA ALA A 1194 -17.19 -29.68 -13.06
C ALA A 1194 -17.31 -28.72 -14.26
N ARG A 1195 -18.51 -28.18 -14.46
CA ARG A 1195 -18.87 -27.39 -15.66
C ARG A 1195 -18.72 -25.89 -15.37
N ALA A 1196 -17.55 -25.33 -15.69
CA ALA A 1196 -17.18 -23.93 -15.42
C ALA A 1196 -16.70 -23.20 -16.69
N HIS A 1197 -17.31 -23.52 -17.84
CA HIS A 1197 -16.87 -23.08 -19.16
C HIS A 1197 -16.79 -21.55 -19.26
N ARG A 1198 -15.68 -21.02 -19.83
CA ARG A 1198 -15.37 -19.58 -19.94
C ARG A 1198 -15.35 -18.81 -18.61
N ASN A 1199 -15.25 -19.48 -17.47
CA ASN A 1199 -15.16 -18.86 -16.15
C ASN A 1199 -13.81 -19.19 -15.52
N TRP A 1200 -12.75 -18.54 -16.00
CA TRP A 1200 -11.37 -18.85 -15.60
C TRP A 1200 -11.16 -18.81 -14.08
N LEU A 1201 -11.86 -17.91 -13.37
CA LEU A 1201 -11.78 -17.79 -11.91
C LEU A 1201 -12.42 -19.01 -11.22
N ALA A 1202 -13.61 -19.45 -11.66
CA ALA A 1202 -14.23 -20.67 -11.15
C ALA A 1202 -13.35 -21.90 -11.44
N ARG A 1203 -12.81 -22.01 -12.67
CA ARG A 1203 -11.89 -23.08 -13.07
C ARG A 1203 -10.64 -23.10 -12.20
N LEU A 1204 -10.06 -21.94 -11.89
CA LEU A 1204 -8.92 -21.80 -10.97
C LEU A 1204 -9.25 -22.30 -9.57
N VAL A 1205 -10.32 -21.80 -8.95
CA VAL A 1205 -10.66 -22.19 -7.57
C VAL A 1205 -11.09 -23.64 -7.44
N LEU A 1206 -11.83 -24.19 -8.41
CA LEU A 1206 -12.20 -25.60 -8.46
C LEU A 1206 -10.96 -26.49 -8.62
N THR A 1207 -10.00 -26.09 -9.46
CA THR A 1207 -8.72 -26.79 -9.63
C THR A 1207 -7.93 -26.83 -8.32
N SER A 1208 -7.74 -25.67 -7.68
CA SER A 1208 -6.99 -25.59 -6.41
C SER A 1208 -7.66 -26.41 -5.31
N PHE A 1209 -8.96 -26.19 -5.11
CA PHE A 1209 -9.75 -26.91 -4.11
C PHE A 1209 -9.70 -28.44 -4.30
N ALA A 1210 -9.79 -28.92 -5.55
CA ALA A 1210 -9.72 -30.34 -5.86
C ALA A 1210 -8.35 -30.97 -5.53
N ILE A 1211 -7.26 -30.26 -5.85
CA ILE A 1211 -5.89 -30.68 -5.52
C ILE A 1211 -5.67 -30.73 -4.00
N GLU A 1212 -6.17 -29.74 -3.25
CA GLU A 1212 -6.09 -29.71 -1.78
C GLU A 1212 -6.87 -30.85 -1.11
N ARG A 1213 -7.94 -31.35 -1.75
CA ARG A 1213 -8.64 -32.58 -1.34
C ARG A 1213 -7.92 -33.87 -1.74
N GLY A 1214 -6.75 -33.77 -2.37
CA GLY A 1214 -5.93 -34.91 -2.80
C GLY A 1214 -6.38 -35.56 -4.11
N TYR A 1215 -7.31 -34.96 -4.84
CA TYR A 1215 -7.79 -35.51 -6.11
C TYR A 1215 -6.77 -35.31 -7.24
N LYS A 1216 -6.88 -36.16 -8.26
CA LYS A 1216 -6.16 -36.02 -9.53
C LYS A 1216 -7.04 -35.24 -10.50
N VAL A 1217 -6.52 -34.13 -11.02
CA VAL A 1217 -7.31 -33.11 -11.72
C VAL A 1217 -6.85 -32.96 -13.16
N PHE A 1218 -7.78 -33.00 -14.09
CA PHE A 1218 -7.58 -32.74 -15.51
C PHE A 1218 -8.22 -31.41 -15.86
N VAL A 1219 -7.41 -30.41 -16.18
CA VAL A 1219 -7.89 -29.09 -16.65
C VAL A 1219 -7.81 -29.06 -18.16
N PHE A 1220 -8.96 -28.79 -18.79
CA PHE A 1220 -9.09 -28.75 -20.25
C PHE A 1220 -8.87 -27.33 -20.79
N PRO A 1221 -8.56 -27.16 -22.09
CA PRO A 1221 -8.61 -25.86 -22.74
C PRO A 1221 -10.07 -25.42 -22.96
N GLU A 1222 -10.30 -24.14 -23.25
CA GLU A 1222 -11.67 -23.61 -23.44
C GLU A 1222 -12.45 -24.34 -24.55
N SER A 1223 -11.78 -24.75 -25.64
CA SER A 1223 -12.36 -25.56 -26.70
C SER A 1223 -11.96 -27.02 -26.55
N VAL A 1224 -12.88 -27.86 -26.06
CA VAL A 1224 -12.65 -29.30 -25.88
C VAL A 1224 -13.16 -30.11 -27.07
N CYS A 1225 -12.27 -30.89 -27.68
CA CYS A 1225 -12.63 -31.92 -28.65
C CYS A 1225 -12.59 -33.30 -27.98
N TRP A 1226 -13.76 -33.87 -27.69
CA TRP A 1226 -13.87 -35.18 -27.01
C TRP A 1226 -13.18 -36.31 -27.78
N SER A 1227 -13.14 -36.23 -29.11
CA SER A 1227 -12.42 -37.19 -29.97
C SER A 1227 -10.90 -37.06 -29.85
N CYS A 1228 -10.35 -35.88 -29.54
CA CYS A 1228 -8.93 -35.73 -29.15
C CYS A 1228 -8.69 -36.24 -27.74
N CYS A 1229 -9.58 -35.93 -26.79
CA CYS A 1229 -9.46 -36.39 -25.40
C CYS A 1229 -9.46 -37.91 -25.30
N ALA A 1230 -10.34 -38.61 -26.03
CA ALA A 1230 -10.41 -40.07 -26.02
C ALA A 1230 -9.21 -40.74 -26.75
N LYS A 1231 -8.56 -40.05 -27.70
CA LYS A 1231 -7.28 -40.49 -28.31
C LYS A 1231 -6.11 -40.35 -27.33
N ALA A 1232 -6.09 -39.29 -26.53
CA ALA A 1232 -5.05 -39.03 -25.53
C ALA A 1232 -5.22 -39.85 -24.25
N HIS A 1233 -6.47 -40.12 -23.85
CA HIS A 1233 -6.85 -40.80 -22.62
C HIS A 1233 -7.98 -41.81 -22.89
N MET A 1234 -7.65 -43.10 -22.92
CA MET A 1234 -8.61 -44.18 -23.21
C MET A 1234 -9.66 -44.40 -22.11
N SER A 1235 -9.39 -43.96 -20.88
CA SER A 1235 -10.33 -44.03 -19.75
C SER A 1235 -9.89 -43.11 -18.60
N PHE A 1236 -10.86 -42.50 -17.90
CA PHE A 1236 -10.65 -41.84 -16.61
C PHE A 1236 -10.90 -42.82 -15.45
N GLY A 1237 -10.09 -42.72 -14.41
CA GLY A 1237 -10.17 -43.54 -13.20
C GLY A 1237 -11.18 -43.00 -12.17
N ASP A 1238 -11.56 -43.85 -11.21
CA ASP A 1238 -12.31 -43.40 -10.04
C ASP A 1238 -11.51 -42.31 -9.29
N TYR A 1239 -12.22 -41.36 -8.68
CA TYR A 1239 -11.67 -40.19 -7.98
C TYR A 1239 -10.94 -39.13 -8.84
N GLU A 1240 -10.99 -39.23 -10.17
CA GLU A 1240 -10.50 -38.17 -11.06
C GLU A 1240 -11.54 -37.03 -11.24
N VAL A 1241 -11.05 -35.80 -11.34
CA VAL A 1241 -11.86 -34.58 -11.50
C VAL A 1241 -11.49 -33.89 -12.82
N LEU A 1242 -12.47 -33.67 -13.69
CA LEU A 1242 -12.33 -32.97 -14.95
C LEU A 1242 -12.90 -31.55 -14.79
N ILE A 1243 -12.14 -30.52 -15.18
CA ILE A 1243 -12.54 -29.11 -15.14
C ILE A 1243 -12.74 -28.60 -16.56
N LEU A 1244 -13.98 -28.27 -16.93
CA LEU A 1244 -14.39 -27.71 -18.23
C LEU A 1244 -14.51 -26.19 -18.19
#